data_AF-A0A819GAC0-F1
#
_entry.id   AF-A0A819GAC0-F1
#
_cell.length_a   1.000
_cell.length_b   1.000
_cell.length_c   1.000
_cell.angle_alpha   90.00
_cell.angle_beta   90.00
_cell.angle_gamma   90.00
#
_symmetry.space_group_name_H-M   'P 1'
#
loop_
_entity.id
_entity.type
_entity.pdbx_description
1 polymer ?
#
loop_
_entity_poly.entity_id
_entity_poly.type
_entity_poly.pdbx_seq_one_letter_code
_entity_poly.pdbx_strand_id
1 'polypeptide(L)'
;MNTTTSGSSTPTFSAKTDFITGTGPYAIAIGDLNGDGLPDVAATNYDATSVSVFFNTTPSGNATPTFSAKTDFTTGTNPASISFCDFNGDGKPDIVIANYGSNTVSVLFNTTTSGSATPTFSAKTDFTTGTGPYSVAMGDFNGDGKKDIATANYDGASTSIFLNTTTPGSATPTFSAKTDFTAGTNPASVAIRDLNGDGVPDLAVANYGSNSVSVFFNTTTPNASTPTFSANTDFATESGPYAVALGDFNCDGRPDMAATNYTTNKISVYFNITTPGASAPAFSSASNYTVGTAPSSVTFCDLNGDGKPDMSAGNETTNNVSVFMNTMTLGVTPVSFSGRSDYTAGTAPRYISTGDFNGDGKPDLVDANSTSNSVSIFLNTTTPGASSPSFSPKTDFTTGTTPQSVVIGDFNGDGKPDLVTANNGALSVSVLLNTTTPGASTPTFSAKTDFTTGSLPRGVSIGDFNGDGKPDLAVANNTATSVSVFLNTTTTGASTPTFSAKTDFTAGTNPVSASIGDFNGDGKLDLAVVNNGSTSVSVFLNTTTPGASIPTFSSKTDFTTATQPNMGSVGDFNGDGKPDLVIANAFTGVVSVLLNTTTPGASTPSFSAKTDFTTAGLSNLVSICDLNGDGKQDMVSANSGAGINSVSVLLNTTTPGASTPTFDSKTDFTGGTRPNGVSFGDFNGDGKPDMALANNNSVLFTTGANAQISTNGSSGLSATYPNLASAVTALNGATIVAPVVISVNAGNPQTAPAGGYSITATGTASNTITFTGNGNTITASASLTAGALNDGIFKLIGSDYVTIQGFTMQENAANITTAAASNNMTEWGVALLYNSITDGAKNNIIQNNTISLNRIYSNTFGIYSNVQHSSTAVTTSANITLATGSNSGNKIYGNSISNVDYGIVFEGSFTAAAMDSGNDIGGSSLSTANTITNWGGLVSGVISGYVSVTTMNSGIYMDHQINDNVSFNTLSSATNITTITTVGFWGIYKNYSSGQPVGTFTSNYNNNTVTLNNTAATSSTMTGMGMQGLYTAVSTATFNCNNNNILNCSNTGASMTFGNMTGMSHSSSVGTFNITGNTIRGFTSQASSSGRFTGIELQSPGVVNALNITNNNIGDGIAGAVNFTAATHSGFSSGISIGSGTSSTCALTITGNNLQGITHTAATPSGGQTYITNSFGLNKVKLNPRR
;
A
#
# COMPACT_ATOMS: atom_id res chain seq x y z
N MET A 1 10.52 -6.00 -0.25
CA MET A 1 11.80 -6.48 0.34
C MET A 1 12.25 -5.57 1.49
N ASN A 2 12.24 -6.08 2.72
CA ASN A 2 13.34 -5.87 3.67
C ASN A 2 13.32 -7.06 4.64
N THR A 3 14.46 -7.68 4.92
CA THR A 3 14.51 -9.00 5.59
C THR A 3 14.67 -8.88 7.11
N THR A 4 14.11 -9.85 7.84
CA THR A 4 14.10 -9.98 9.32
C THR A 4 13.24 -8.90 10.02
N THR A 5 12.28 -9.24 10.88
CA THR A 5 12.13 -10.45 11.72
C THR A 5 10.77 -11.15 11.57
N SER A 6 10.78 -12.48 11.52
CA SER A 6 9.58 -13.32 11.64
C SER A 6 8.91 -13.18 13.02
N GLY A 7 7.63 -12.81 13.05
CA GLY A 7 6.77 -13.10 14.19
C GLY A 7 5.95 -11.93 14.74
N SER A 8 4.64 -11.99 14.53
CA SER A 8 3.65 -11.68 15.58
C SER A 8 2.78 -12.92 15.74
N SER A 9 2.31 -13.22 16.96
CA SER A 9 1.40 -14.35 17.23
C SER A 9 -0.04 -14.02 16.77
N THR A 10 -0.15 -13.54 15.53
CA THR A 10 -1.27 -13.14 14.66
C THR A 10 -2.53 -12.42 15.25
N PRO A 11 -3.34 -11.76 14.38
CA PRO A 11 -4.66 -11.12 14.46
C PRO A 11 -5.67 -10.72 15.57
N THR A 12 -6.60 -9.85 15.11
CA THR A 12 -7.42 -8.79 15.81
C THR A 12 -8.82 -8.27 15.16
N PHE A 13 -10.14 -8.64 15.45
CA PHE A 13 -11.34 -8.63 14.46
C PHE A 13 -12.50 -7.53 14.21
N SER A 14 -13.67 -7.75 13.48
CA SER A 14 -14.97 -6.89 13.41
C SER A 14 -16.54 -7.37 13.47
N ALA A 15 -17.65 -6.52 13.65
CA ALA A 15 -19.18 -6.81 13.94
C ALA A 15 -20.45 -5.75 13.93
N LYS A 16 -21.69 -5.63 13.29
CA LYS A 16 -22.66 -6.24 12.25
C LYS A 16 -23.88 -5.41 11.57
N THR A 17 -23.87 -4.99 10.26
CA THR A 17 -25.03 -4.49 9.39
C THR A 17 -26.04 -5.57 8.82
N ASP A 18 -26.61 -5.61 7.56
CA ASP A 18 -27.58 -6.58 6.86
C ASP A 18 -28.69 -6.05 5.79
N PHE A 19 -28.55 -6.07 4.43
CA PHE A 19 -29.49 -5.96 3.22
C PHE A 19 -30.27 -7.22 2.57
N ILE A 20 -30.92 -7.12 1.35
CA ILE A 20 -31.90 -8.12 0.74
C ILE A 20 -31.79 -8.43 -0.82
N THR A 21 -32.60 -9.38 -1.32
CA THR A 21 -32.80 -10.09 -2.62
C THR A 21 -34.32 -10.54 -2.65
N GLY A 22 -34.79 -11.55 -3.39
CA GLY A 22 -36.10 -12.23 -3.23
C GLY A 22 -35.88 -13.67 -2.69
N THR A 23 -36.86 -14.34 -2.10
CA THR A 23 -36.85 -15.56 -1.23
C THR A 23 -35.62 -16.31 -0.64
N GLY A 24 -34.33 -16.13 -1.01
CA GLY A 24 -33.07 -16.40 -0.22
C GLY A 24 -31.88 -17.33 -0.71
N PRO A 25 -30.58 -16.88 -0.82
CA PRO A 25 -29.29 -17.49 -1.36
C PRO A 25 -28.40 -18.80 -1.11
N TYR A 26 -27.10 -19.00 -1.66
CA TYR A 26 -25.98 -20.11 -1.59
C TYR A 26 -24.58 -20.29 -2.38
N ALA A 27 -23.89 -19.40 -3.16
CA ALA A 27 -22.53 -19.54 -3.90
C ALA A 27 -21.47 -18.30 -4.13
N ILE A 28 -20.24 -18.21 -4.84
CA ILE A 28 -19.36 -17.00 -5.38
C ILE A 28 -17.74 -17.07 -5.64
N ALA A 29 -17.11 -16.19 -6.51
CA ALA A 29 -15.70 -15.56 -6.35
C ALA A 29 -15.43 -13.98 -6.54
N ILE A 30 -14.44 -13.42 -7.32
CA ILE A 30 -13.85 -12.00 -7.22
C ILE A 30 -13.33 -11.19 -8.49
N GLY A 31 -13.56 -9.86 -8.61
CA GLY A 31 -12.72 -8.84 -9.31
C GLY A 31 -13.33 -7.41 -9.25
N ASP A 32 -13.21 -6.52 -10.23
CA ASP A 32 -13.48 -5.06 -10.02
C ASP A 32 -14.56 -4.34 -10.90
N LEU A 33 -15.91 -4.66 -10.91
CA LEU A 33 -16.99 -4.36 -11.94
C LEU A 33 -17.00 -3.05 -12.75
N ASN A 34 -16.07 -2.13 -12.53
CA ASN A 34 -15.55 -1.25 -13.54
C ASN A 34 -14.16 -0.51 -13.42
N GLY A 35 -13.17 -0.87 -12.60
CA GLY A 35 -11.76 -0.42 -12.80
C GLY A 35 -11.26 1.00 -12.41
N ASP A 36 -12.07 2.00 -12.03
CA ASP A 36 -11.71 3.01 -10.99
C ASP A 36 -11.43 2.41 -9.58
N GLY A 37 -11.52 1.07 -9.42
CA GLY A 37 -10.37 0.28 -8.94
C GLY A 37 -10.54 -0.56 -7.66
N LEU A 38 -11.58 -1.40 -7.56
CA LEU A 38 -12.28 -1.77 -6.32
C LEU A 38 -13.11 -3.14 -6.51
N PRO A 39 -13.27 -4.15 -5.58
CA PRO A 39 -14.20 -5.43 -5.59
C PRO A 39 -15.73 -5.48 -4.89
N ASP A 40 -16.92 -6.14 -5.26
CA ASP A 40 -18.38 -6.30 -4.64
C ASP A 40 -19.31 -7.42 -5.28
N VAL A 41 -20.49 -8.14 -4.97
CA VAL A 41 -21.47 -8.67 -3.90
C VAL A 41 -22.90 -9.38 -4.27
N ALA A 42 -23.09 -10.41 -5.13
CA ALA A 42 -24.27 -10.94 -5.94
C ALA A 42 -25.19 -12.29 -5.85
N ALA A 43 -26.32 -12.65 -5.16
CA ALA A 43 -26.85 -14.11 -5.02
C ALA A 43 -28.14 -14.91 -5.66
N THR A 44 -28.12 -16.27 -6.02
CA THR A 44 -28.98 -17.19 -6.99
C THR A 44 -30.43 -18.03 -6.84
N ASN A 45 -31.73 -17.54 -7.03
CA ASN A 45 -33.22 -17.82 -6.66
C ASN A 45 -34.25 -19.06 -6.76
N TYR A 46 -34.60 -19.96 -5.82
CA TYR A 46 -35.94 -20.68 -5.54
C TYR A 46 -37.31 -20.65 -6.34
N ASP A 47 -37.85 -19.57 -6.97
CA ASP A 47 -39.29 -19.50 -7.43
C ASP A 47 -39.77 -18.80 -8.77
N ALA A 48 -39.33 -17.60 -9.25
CA ALA A 48 -40.00 -16.80 -10.33
C ALA A 48 -39.24 -15.83 -11.34
N THR A 49 -38.35 -14.88 -10.96
CA THR A 49 -37.45 -14.03 -11.84
C THR A 49 -36.09 -13.73 -11.13
N SER A 50 -35.02 -13.07 -11.67
CA SER A 50 -33.64 -12.94 -11.08
C SER A 50 -32.16 -13.02 -11.69
N VAL A 51 -30.99 -13.14 -12.37
CA VAL A 51 -29.58 -12.71 -11.88
C VAL A 51 -29.62 -11.52 -10.89
N SER A 52 -28.75 -10.51 -10.83
CA SER A 52 -28.90 -9.16 -10.27
C SER A 52 -27.59 -8.57 -9.72
N VAL A 53 -26.90 -7.77 -10.52
CA VAL A 53 -25.79 -6.90 -10.10
C VAL A 53 -26.30 -5.85 -9.19
N PHE A 54 -25.44 -5.15 -8.52
CA PHE A 54 -25.64 -3.92 -7.79
C PHE A 54 -24.16 -3.39 -7.77
N PHE A 55 -23.80 -2.10 -7.77
CA PHE A 55 -22.36 -1.66 -7.81
C PHE A 55 -21.80 -1.23 -6.43
N ASN A 56 -20.56 -0.75 -6.30
CA ASN A 56 -19.94 -0.03 -5.16
C ASN A 56 -20.21 1.46 -5.19
N THR A 57 -19.81 2.21 -4.15
CA THR A 57 -19.32 3.58 -4.45
C THR A 57 -18.36 4.25 -3.46
N THR A 58 -18.25 3.78 -2.21
CA THR A 58 -18.20 4.68 -1.04
C THR A 58 -17.04 5.68 -1.00
N PRO A 59 -17.19 6.91 -0.47
CA PRO A 59 -15.41 8.13 -0.34
C PRO A 59 -14.29 7.54 0.52
N SER A 60 -13.09 7.58 -0.04
CA SER A 60 -11.81 7.40 0.63
C SER A 60 -11.67 8.04 2.01
N GLY A 61 -11.11 7.30 2.98
CA GLY A 61 -10.83 7.72 4.37
C GLY A 61 -11.91 7.46 5.43
N ASN A 62 -13.03 6.83 5.06
CA ASN A 62 -14.06 6.26 5.94
C ASN A 62 -13.66 4.84 6.41
N ALA A 63 -14.62 4.01 6.85
CA ALA A 63 -14.36 2.64 7.25
C ALA A 63 -15.37 1.59 6.74
N THR A 64 -16.36 1.98 5.91
CA THR A 64 -17.78 1.53 6.02
C THR A 64 -18.67 1.77 4.74
N PRO A 65 -19.24 0.82 3.91
CA PRO A 65 -19.64 1.02 2.48
C PRO A 65 -21.13 1.15 2.00
N THR A 66 -21.40 1.31 0.67
CA THR A 66 -22.65 1.96 0.09
C THR A 66 -23.12 1.66 -1.38
N PHE A 67 -24.44 1.89 -1.76
CA PHE A 67 -25.24 1.02 -2.70
C PHE A 67 -26.43 1.31 -3.78
N SER A 68 -27.42 2.29 -3.91
CA SER A 68 -28.51 2.51 -5.03
C SER A 68 -30.16 2.30 -5.11
N ALA A 69 -30.88 1.31 -5.76
CA ALA A 69 -32.42 1.09 -5.94
C ALA A 69 -33.28 -0.32 -5.90
N LYS A 70 -33.50 -1.20 -6.98
CA LYS A 70 -33.92 -2.72 -7.03
C LYS A 70 -34.10 -3.49 -8.46
N THR A 71 -33.36 -4.58 -8.88
CA THR A 71 -33.47 -5.35 -10.24
C THR A 71 -33.74 -6.89 -10.31
N ASP A 72 -34.28 -7.50 -11.44
CA ASP A 72 -34.34 -8.98 -11.79
C ASP A 72 -34.53 -9.53 -13.31
N PHE A 73 -33.80 -10.57 -13.88
CA PHE A 73 -34.02 -11.30 -15.21
C PHE A 73 -34.53 -12.80 -15.18
N THR A 74 -34.29 -13.71 -16.16
CA THR A 74 -34.87 -15.10 -16.26
C THR A 74 -33.81 -16.19 -16.80
N THR A 75 -33.97 -17.55 -16.78
CA THR A 75 -33.14 -18.77 -17.16
C THR A 75 -33.97 -20.02 -17.52
N GLY A 76 -33.34 -21.16 -17.80
CA GLY A 76 -34.04 -22.44 -17.69
C GLY A 76 -34.30 -22.77 -16.22
N THR A 77 -35.15 -23.76 -15.91
CA THR A 77 -35.56 -24.17 -14.53
C THR A 77 -34.54 -23.97 -13.43
N ASN A 78 -35.01 -23.68 -12.25
CA ASN A 78 -34.34 -23.62 -10.97
C ASN A 78 -32.80 -23.21 -10.69
N PRO A 79 -31.97 -22.25 -11.22
CA PRO A 79 -30.54 -21.92 -10.78
C PRO A 79 -29.80 -21.98 -9.40
N ALA A 80 -28.51 -22.34 -9.37
CA ALA A 80 -27.65 -22.27 -8.19
C ALA A 80 -26.30 -21.45 -8.22
N SER A 81 -25.97 -20.56 -9.20
CA SER A 81 -24.56 -20.18 -9.60
C SER A 81 -23.94 -18.78 -9.81
N ILE A 82 -22.68 -18.45 -9.43
CA ILE A 82 -22.03 -17.16 -9.84
C ILE A 82 -20.45 -17.08 -9.86
N SER A 83 -19.76 -16.38 -10.84
CA SER A 83 -18.31 -15.88 -10.94
C SER A 83 -17.86 -15.46 -12.39
N PHE A 84 -16.87 -14.57 -12.67
CA PHE A 84 -16.76 -13.77 -13.97
C PHE A 84 -15.48 -13.71 -14.94
N CYS A 85 -15.24 -14.56 -15.95
CA CYS A 85 -13.99 -14.77 -16.74
C CYS A 85 -14.02 -14.73 -18.34
N ASP A 86 -13.16 -13.98 -19.13
CA ASP A 86 -13.24 -13.20 -20.49
C ASP A 86 -13.35 -13.95 -21.82
N PHE A 87 -14.44 -14.49 -22.34
CA PHE A 87 -14.29 -15.16 -23.64
C PHE A 87 -14.35 -14.21 -24.83
N ASN A 88 -14.29 -12.88 -24.65
CA ASN A 88 -14.73 -11.92 -25.67
C ASN A 88 -13.81 -10.74 -26.08
N GLY A 89 -13.15 -9.95 -25.22
CA GLY A 89 -12.27 -8.80 -25.55
C GLY A 89 -12.79 -7.31 -25.48
N ASP A 90 -11.90 -6.38 -25.01
CA ASP A 90 -11.94 -4.91 -24.72
C ASP A 90 -12.09 -4.41 -23.23
N GLY A 91 -11.48 -5.06 -22.23
CA GLY A 91 -11.23 -4.50 -20.86
C GLY A 91 -12.32 -4.46 -19.73
N LYS A 92 -13.18 -5.48 -19.50
CA LYS A 92 -14.36 -5.60 -18.54
C LYS A 92 -15.02 -7.00 -18.20
N PRO A 93 -15.30 -7.49 -16.97
CA PRO A 93 -16.06 -8.76 -16.67
C PRO A 93 -17.58 -9.09 -17.08
N ASP A 94 -18.14 -10.32 -16.86
CA ASP A 94 -19.58 -10.81 -17.01
C ASP A 94 -19.84 -12.23 -16.31
N ILE A 95 -21.02 -12.94 -16.20
CA ILE A 95 -21.31 -14.35 -15.60
C ILE A 95 -22.10 -15.52 -16.35
N VAL A 96 -21.70 -16.83 -16.37
CA VAL A 96 -22.65 -17.95 -16.73
C VAL A 96 -22.90 -19.03 -15.68
N ILE A 97 -24.16 -19.08 -15.36
CA ILE A 97 -24.77 -19.71 -14.23
C ILE A 97 -24.79 -21.24 -14.34
N ALA A 98 -23.77 -21.95 -13.85
CA ALA A 98 -23.55 -23.41 -13.90
C ALA A 98 -24.76 -24.40 -13.71
N ASN A 99 -25.48 -24.92 -14.75
CA ASN A 99 -26.99 -25.14 -14.82
C ASN A 99 -27.97 -26.34 -14.33
N TYR A 100 -28.06 -26.91 -13.08
CA TYR A 100 -29.01 -27.97 -12.47
C TYR A 100 -30.00 -28.76 -13.37
N GLY A 101 -31.17 -29.27 -12.98
CA GLY A 101 -32.14 -30.18 -13.69
C GLY A 101 -32.43 -30.16 -15.20
N SER A 102 -31.76 -29.31 -15.96
CA SER A 102 -32.04 -28.97 -17.35
C SER A 102 -31.94 -30.06 -18.35
N ASN A 103 -30.83 -30.74 -18.29
CA ASN A 103 -30.35 -31.47 -19.42
C ASN A 103 -30.20 -30.59 -20.70
N THR A 104 -30.07 -29.27 -20.53
CA THR A 104 -29.70 -28.26 -21.55
C THR A 104 -28.95 -27.08 -20.89
N VAL A 105 -28.53 -26.06 -21.64
CA VAL A 105 -28.38 -24.65 -21.19
C VAL A 105 -28.14 -23.74 -22.36
N SER A 106 -28.57 -22.48 -22.24
CA SER A 106 -28.90 -21.60 -23.33
C SER A 106 -28.85 -20.12 -22.90
N VAL A 107 -27.93 -19.27 -23.40
CA VAL A 107 -27.49 -18.02 -22.70
C VAL A 107 -26.67 -16.93 -23.50
N LEU A 108 -26.08 -15.87 -22.87
CA LEU A 108 -26.07 -14.43 -23.27
C LEU A 108 -24.66 -13.69 -23.41
N PHE A 109 -24.36 -12.34 -23.30
CA PHE A 109 -23.10 -11.58 -23.77
C PHE A 109 -22.88 -10.07 -23.31
N ASN A 110 -22.23 -9.65 -22.19
CA ASN A 110 -22.32 -8.26 -21.56
C ASN A 110 -22.14 -7.05 -22.48
N THR A 111 -22.67 -5.88 -22.12
CA THR A 111 -22.58 -4.64 -22.92
C THR A 111 -22.33 -3.37 -22.08
N THR A 112 -22.07 -3.50 -20.79
CA THR A 112 -22.11 -2.40 -19.80
C THR A 112 -21.04 -1.33 -20.05
N THR A 113 -21.53 -0.13 -20.21
CA THR A 113 -20.80 0.97 -20.80
C THR A 113 -19.89 1.53 -19.63
N SER A 114 -18.55 1.47 -19.70
CA SER A 114 -17.50 2.22 -18.90
C SER A 114 -17.84 3.67 -18.53
N GLY A 115 -18.47 3.90 -17.38
CA GLY A 115 -18.76 5.27 -16.90
C GLY A 115 -19.98 5.44 -15.99
N SER A 116 -20.72 4.38 -15.63
CA SER A 116 -22.00 4.54 -14.92
C SER A 116 -22.56 3.25 -14.28
N ALA A 117 -23.88 3.23 -14.07
CA ALA A 117 -24.55 2.83 -12.85
C ALA A 117 -25.96 2.15 -13.00
N THR A 118 -26.36 1.52 -14.14
CA THR A 118 -27.56 0.59 -14.33
C THR A 118 -27.54 -0.19 -15.74
N PRO A 119 -28.30 -1.31 -16.05
CA PRO A 119 -27.90 -2.36 -17.10
C PRO A 119 -28.57 -3.22 -18.43
N THR A 120 -27.22 -3.62 -18.73
CA THR A 120 -26.20 -4.21 -19.72
C THR A 120 -26.24 -5.62 -20.47
N PHE A 121 -27.39 -6.33 -20.64
CA PHE A 121 -27.72 -7.77 -20.81
C PHE A 121 -28.98 -8.05 -21.80
N SER A 122 -29.12 -9.17 -22.59
CA SER A 122 -30.22 -9.68 -23.56
C SER A 122 -30.54 -11.24 -23.88
N ALA A 123 -29.77 -12.12 -24.58
CA ALA A 123 -30.30 -13.37 -25.29
C ALA A 123 -29.54 -14.76 -25.24
N LYS A 124 -30.07 -15.92 -25.74
CA LYS A 124 -29.78 -17.34 -25.26
C LYS A 124 -29.61 -18.52 -26.32
N THR A 125 -28.88 -19.67 -26.14
CA THR A 125 -28.95 -20.94 -27.01
C THR A 125 -28.58 -22.39 -26.49
N ASP A 126 -29.41 -23.43 -26.68
CA ASP A 126 -29.34 -24.75 -25.96
C ASP A 126 -28.28 -25.79 -26.45
N PHE A 127 -27.31 -26.17 -25.59
CA PHE A 127 -26.41 -27.36 -25.77
C PHE A 127 -26.84 -28.60 -24.91
N THR A 128 -26.15 -29.77 -24.99
CA THR A 128 -26.48 -31.10 -24.33
C THR A 128 -25.30 -31.85 -23.60
N THR A 129 -25.49 -32.62 -22.49
CA THR A 129 -24.44 -33.34 -21.65
C THR A 129 -24.76 -34.67 -20.83
N GLY A 130 -24.55 -34.76 -19.49
CA GLY A 130 -25.25 -35.60 -18.45
C GLY A 130 -25.76 -34.79 -17.21
N THR A 131 -26.91 -35.09 -16.54
CA THR A 131 -27.63 -34.62 -15.26
C THR A 131 -26.84 -33.72 -14.21
N GLY A 132 -26.83 -33.83 -12.83
CA GLY A 132 -25.79 -33.02 -12.13
C GLY A 132 -25.26 -32.74 -10.65
N PRO A 133 -24.06 -32.06 -10.57
CA PRO A 133 -23.38 -30.94 -9.77
C PRO A 133 -23.40 -30.33 -8.38
N TYR A 134 -22.32 -29.51 -8.15
CA TYR A 134 -22.16 -28.35 -7.23
C TYR A 134 -20.86 -27.33 -7.26
N SER A 135 -19.71 -27.31 -8.08
CA SER A 135 -18.55 -26.28 -8.30
C SER A 135 -17.40 -26.12 -9.52
N VAL A 136 -16.94 -24.94 -10.04
CA VAL A 136 -16.14 -24.57 -11.32
C VAL A 136 -14.95 -23.47 -11.30
N ALA A 137 -13.63 -23.65 -11.56
CA ALA A 137 -12.42 -22.71 -11.38
C ALA A 137 -11.13 -22.80 -12.34
N MET A 138 -10.13 -21.85 -12.47
CA MET A 138 -9.16 -21.47 -13.63
C MET A 138 -7.61 -21.70 -13.92
N GLY A 139 -7.22 -21.86 -15.21
CA GLY A 139 -5.95 -21.35 -15.86
C GLY A 139 -5.15 -22.23 -16.93
N ASP A 140 -4.10 -21.71 -17.61
CA ASP A 140 -3.38 -22.02 -18.91
C ASP A 140 -2.48 -23.25 -19.22
N PHE A 141 -2.89 -24.14 -20.10
CA PHE A 141 -2.08 -25.26 -20.57
C PHE A 141 -1.55 -25.01 -22.00
N ASN A 142 -1.91 -23.89 -22.67
CA ASN A 142 -2.56 -24.02 -23.97
C ASN A 142 -2.48 -22.92 -25.09
N GLY A 143 -1.71 -21.82 -25.00
CA GLY A 143 -1.03 -21.20 -26.16
C GLY A 143 -0.62 -19.69 -26.26
N ASP A 144 -1.40 -18.67 -25.85
CA ASP A 144 -1.10 -17.23 -26.13
C ASP A 144 -1.84 -16.06 -25.35
N GLY A 145 -2.60 -16.23 -24.25
CA GLY A 145 -3.14 -15.07 -23.44
C GLY A 145 -4.65 -14.94 -23.08
N LYS A 146 -5.38 -16.03 -22.75
CA LYS A 146 -6.85 -16.32 -22.80
C LYS A 146 -7.35 -17.64 -22.05
N LYS A 147 -8.09 -17.63 -20.89
CA LYS A 147 -9.02 -18.58 -20.11
C LYS A 147 -9.92 -19.64 -20.83
N ASP A 148 -10.44 -20.64 -20.08
CA ASP A 148 -11.40 -21.75 -20.42
C ASP A 148 -12.42 -22.08 -19.27
N ILE A 149 -13.39 -23.05 -19.30
CA ILE A 149 -14.35 -23.46 -18.19
C ILE A 149 -14.08 -24.87 -17.56
N ALA A 150 -15.02 -25.54 -16.89
CA ALA A 150 -15.28 -26.95 -17.22
C ALA A 150 -16.73 -27.45 -17.00
N THR A 151 -16.94 -28.75 -16.68
CA THR A 151 -18.22 -29.38 -16.26
C THR A 151 -17.95 -30.78 -15.62
N ALA A 152 -18.88 -31.75 -15.30
CA ALA A 152 -18.71 -33.04 -14.48
C ALA A 152 -19.84 -33.68 -13.51
N ASN A 153 -20.27 -34.99 -13.62
CA ASN A 153 -20.71 -36.05 -12.57
C ASN A 153 -22.06 -36.58 -11.80
N TYR A 154 -23.36 -36.21 -11.69
CA TYR A 154 -24.57 -37.03 -11.16
C TYR A 154 -24.92 -38.59 -11.30
N ASP A 155 -24.45 -39.53 -12.15
CA ASP A 155 -24.82 -41.00 -12.04
C ASP A 155 -23.65 -42.02 -11.97
N GLY A 156 -22.91 -42.29 -13.08
CA GLY A 156 -21.92 -43.38 -13.14
C GLY A 156 -20.67 -43.17 -14.02
N ALA A 157 -19.48 -43.22 -13.39
CA ALA A 157 -18.16 -43.36 -14.03
C ALA A 157 -17.85 -42.35 -15.15
N SER A 158 -17.75 -41.05 -14.83
CA SER A 158 -17.42 -40.00 -15.81
C SER A 158 -16.97 -38.65 -15.16
N THR A 159 -16.44 -37.61 -15.87
CA THR A 159 -16.33 -36.21 -15.35
C THR A 159 -16.43 -35.05 -16.36
N SER A 160 -15.70 -33.89 -16.43
CA SER A 160 -15.63 -33.01 -17.66
C SER A 160 -14.53 -31.99 -17.95
N ILE A 161 -14.07 -32.04 -19.19
CA ILE A 161 -13.14 -31.16 -19.86
C ILE A 161 -13.57 -30.74 -21.28
N PHE A 162 -13.01 -29.67 -21.87
CA PHE A 162 -13.17 -29.09 -23.21
C PHE A 162 -12.01 -28.17 -23.51
N LEU A 163 -11.57 -27.95 -24.76
CA LEU A 163 -10.34 -27.15 -25.03
C LEU A 163 -10.43 -25.92 -26.04
N ASN A 164 -10.52 -24.62 -25.64
CA ASN A 164 -11.14 -23.40 -26.30
C ASN A 164 -10.77 -22.83 -27.71
N THR A 165 -11.07 -23.43 -28.87
CA THR A 165 -10.81 -22.91 -30.26
C THR A 165 -11.52 -21.60 -30.77
N THR A 166 -11.47 -20.48 -30.04
CA THR A 166 -12.13 -19.14 -30.29
C THR A 166 -11.73 -18.32 -31.52
N THR A 167 -12.30 -17.11 -31.65
CA THR A 167 -11.78 -16.00 -32.46
C THR A 167 -11.90 -14.64 -31.73
N PRO A 168 -10.93 -13.67 -31.85
CA PRO A 168 -10.95 -12.08 -30.72
C PRO A 168 -12.26 -11.26 -30.60
N GLY A 169 -12.32 -10.24 -29.73
CA GLY A 169 -13.31 -9.14 -29.73
C GLY A 169 -14.74 -9.44 -30.24
N SER A 170 -15.52 -10.38 -29.68
CA SER A 170 -16.78 -10.82 -30.36
C SER A 170 -17.94 -11.38 -29.52
N ALA A 171 -19.01 -11.79 -30.24
CA ALA A 171 -20.41 -11.55 -29.86
C ALA A 171 -21.41 -12.73 -29.98
N THR A 172 -20.97 -13.99 -30.13
CA THR A 172 -21.71 -15.25 -29.87
C THR A 172 -20.70 -16.36 -29.56
N PRO A 173 -21.10 -17.60 -29.16
CA PRO A 173 -20.18 -18.68 -28.84
C PRO A 173 -20.53 -20.12 -29.24
N THR A 174 -19.56 -20.99 -29.01
CA THR A 174 -19.42 -22.36 -29.51
C THR A 174 -18.93 -23.26 -28.35
N PHE A 175 -18.09 -24.28 -28.63
CA PHE A 175 -17.52 -25.36 -27.80
C PHE A 175 -17.89 -26.83 -28.12
N SER A 176 -17.81 -27.80 -27.19
CA SER A 176 -17.26 -29.13 -27.56
C SER A 176 -17.63 -30.38 -26.73
N ALA A 177 -16.90 -31.48 -26.99
CA ALA A 177 -17.27 -32.89 -26.77
C ALA A 177 -16.43 -33.61 -25.68
N LYS A 178 -16.43 -34.97 -25.60
CA LYS A 178 -16.19 -35.70 -24.34
C LYS A 178 -15.43 -37.05 -24.19
N THR A 179 -14.69 -37.20 -23.07
CA THR A 179 -14.09 -38.42 -22.39
C THR A 179 -14.38 -38.42 -20.86
N ASP A 180 -14.10 -39.41 -19.98
CA ASP A 180 -14.75 -39.48 -18.64
C ASP A 180 -14.03 -40.41 -17.58
N PHE A 181 -13.84 -40.08 -16.26
CA PHE A 181 -13.24 -41.01 -15.22
C PHE A 181 -13.93 -41.06 -13.82
N THR A 182 -13.26 -41.42 -12.69
CA THR A 182 -13.97 -42.04 -11.51
C THR A 182 -13.43 -41.85 -10.07
N ALA A 183 -13.99 -40.89 -9.30
CA ALA A 183 -14.01 -40.83 -7.81
C ALA A 183 -14.81 -41.94 -7.09
N GLY A 184 -15.41 -41.64 -5.92
CA GLY A 184 -16.62 -42.31 -5.42
C GLY A 184 -17.89 -41.52 -5.77
N THR A 185 -19.04 -42.18 -5.97
CA THR A 185 -20.39 -41.62 -6.36
C THR A 185 -20.79 -40.38 -5.55
N ASN A 186 -21.70 -39.48 -6.03
CA ASN A 186 -22.07 -38.14 -5.48
C ASN A 186 -21.35 -36.77 -5.82
N PRO A 187 -20.28 -36.68 -6.63
CA PRO A 187 -19.33 -35.54 -6.76
C PRO A 187 -19.48 -33.95 -6.89
N ALA A 188 -20.34 -33.22 -6.22
CA ALA A 188 -20.33 -31.73 -6.04
C ALA A 188 -19.20 -30.56 -6.46
N SER A 189 -17.87 -30.33 -6.09
CA SER A 189 -16.80 -29.15 -5.90
C SER A 189 -15.47 -28.75 -6.69
N VAL A 190 -14.97 -27.47 -6.80
CA VAL A 190 -13.61 -27.15 -7.37
C VAL A 190 -12.90 -25.78 -7.03
N ALA A 191 -11.57 -25.62 -7.24
CA ALA A 191 -10.66 -24.47 -6.86
C ALA A 191 -9.47 -24.23 -7.89
N ILE A 192 -8.27 -23.62 -7.63
CA ILE A 192 -6.92 -23.72 -8.39
C ILE A 192 -5.71 -22.93 -7.78
N ARG A 193 -4.63 -23.49 -7.21
CA ARG A 193 -3.43 -22.67 -6.82
C ARG A 193 -2.03 -23.39 -6.60
N ASP A 194 -0.83 -22.86 -6.97
CA ASP A 194 0.54 -23.45 -7.37
C ASP A 194 1.31 -24.72 -6.83
N LEU A 195 0.65 -25.76 -6.37
CA LEU A 195 1.12 -26.85 -5.53
C LEU A 195 2.26 -27.79 -6.01
N ASN A 196 2.90 -27.72 -7.21
CA ASN A 196 3.99 -28.66 -7.65
C ASN A 196 5.45 -28.27 -7.90
N GLY A 197 5.78 -27.32 -8.79
CA GLY A 197 7.20 -27.07 -9.12
C GLY A 197 7.67 -26.77 -10.54
N ASP A 198 6.81 -26.52 -11.52
CA ASP A 198 7.26 -26.44 -12.93
C ASP A 198 6.36 -25.61 -13.89
N GLY A 199 5.77 -24.49 -13.41
CA GLY A 199 5.10 -23.44 -14.19
C GLY A 199 3.70 -23.64 -14.83
N VAL A 200 2.71 -24.37 -14.27
CA VAL A 200 1.39 -24.77 -14.90
C VAL A 200 0.44 -25.47 -13.85
N PRO A 201 -0.90 -25.34 -13.69
CA PRO A 201 -1.87 -26.00 -12.69
C PRO A 201 -2.78 -27.29 -12.76
N ASP A 202 -3.77 -27.43 -11.83
CA ASP A 202 -4.37 -28.73 -11.41
C ASP A 202 -5.91 -28.95 -11.33
N LEU A 203 -6.36 -29.87 -10.42
CA LEU A 203 -7.74 -30.31 -10.02
C LEU A 203 -8.09 -30.45 -8.50
N ALA A 204 -9.18 -31.09 -8.06
CA ALA A 204 -9.43 -31.80 -6.76
C ALA A 204 -10.93 -31.92 -6.52
N VAL A 205 -11.41 -32.67 -5.52
CA VAL A 205 -12.86 -32.84 -5.30
C VAL A 205 -13.36 -33.25 -3.88
N ALA A 206 -14.57 -32.82 -3.50
CA ALA A 206 -15.39 -32.88 -2.25
C ALA A 206 -16.58 -33.87 -1.84
N ASN A 207 -16.23 -35.01 -1.29
CA ASN A 207 -16.91 -36.28 -1.06
C ASN A 207 -18.15 -36.43 -0.07
N TYR A 208 -19.43 -36.13 -0.48
CA TYR A 208 -20.84 -36.33 0.11
C TYR A 208 -21.20 -37.71 0.71
N GLY A 209 -20.25 -38.64 0.91
CA GLY A 209 -20.55 -40.08 0.97
C GLY A 209 -19.79 -40.92 1.99
N SER A 210 -18.46 -41.01 1.91
CA SER A 210 -17.73 -42.11 2.58
C SER A 210 -16.24 -41.87 2.83
N ASN A 211 -15.96 -40.99 3.77
CA ASN A 211 -14.78 -40.98 4.66
C ASN A 211 -13.32 -41.00 4.04
N SER A 212 -13.01 -40.21 2.98
CA SER A 212 -11.66 -39.64 2.61
C SER A 212 -11.68 -38.17 2.04
N VAL A 213 -10.87 -37.73 1.01
CA VAL A 213 -10.94 -36.61 -0.05
C VAL A 213 -10.07 -36.89 -1.27
N SER A 214 -10.04 -36.06 -2.36
CA SER A 214 -9.07 -36.28 -3.48
C SER A 214 -8.66 -35.30 -4.62
N VAL A 215 -7.70 -35.77 -5.48
CA VAL A 215 -6.50 -35.11 -6.07
C VAL A 215 -5.79 -35.85 -7.23
N PHE A 216 -5.14 -35.07 -8.09
CA PHE A 216 -4.53 -35.25 -9.42
C PHE A 216 -3.24 -34.30 -9.45
N PHE A 217 -2.36 -34.29 -10.49
CA PHE A 217 -1.06 -33.58 -10.66
C PHE A 217 -0.65 -33.41 -12.16
N ASN A 218 -1.22 -32.51 -12.94
CA ASN A 218 -1.14 -32.38 -14.41
C ASN A 218 0.14 -32.79 -15.18
N THR A 219 0.05 -33.01 -16.48
CA THR A 219 1.17 -33.32 -17.39
C THR A 219 0.68 -32.97 -18.79
N THR A 220 0.24 -31.74 -19.02
CA THR A 220 -0.06 -31.30 -20.40
C THR A 220 1.15 -31.58 -21.22
N THR A 221 0.95 -32.48 -22.16
CA THR A 221 1.80 -32.64 -23.30
C THR A 221 1.57 -31.37 -24.06
N PRO A 222 2.22 -30.26 -23.72
CA PRO A 222 2.04 -29.00 -24.42
C PRO A 222 0.60 -28.53 -24.82
N ASN A 223 0.43 -27.30 -25.32
CA ASN A 223 -0.82 -26.71 -25.84
C ASN A 223 -1.60 -27.46 -26.97
N ALA A 224 -2.86 -27.94 -26.80
CA ALA A 224 -3.87 -28.18 -27.89
C ALA A 224 -5.24 -28.77 -27.46
N SER A 225 -5.63 -29.99 -27.93
CA SER A 225 -7.01 -30.28 -28.40
C SER A 225 -7.76 -31.47 -27.80
N THR A 226 -7.11 -32.31 -26.99
CA THR A 226 -7.81 -33.29 -26.13
C THR A 226 -7.01 -33.46 -24.85
N PRO A 227 -7.61 -33.59 -23.68
CA PRO A 227 -6.90 -33.77 -22.41
C PRO A 227 -6.49 -35.22 -22.09
N THR A 228 -5.71 -35.42 -21.02
CA THR A 228 -5.43 -36.69 -20.32
C THR A 228 -5.18 -36.42 -18.82
N PHE A 229 -5.47 -37.32 -17.86
CA PHE A 229 -5.39 -37.09 -16.39
C PHE A 229 -4.92 -38.39 -15.63
N SER A 230 -5.08 -38.57 -14.30
CA SER A 230 -4.42 -39.63 -13.49
C SER A 230 -5.15 -40.37 -12.33
N ALA A 231 -4.54 -41.44 -11.80
CA ALA A 231 -5.04 -42.20 -10.64
C ALA A 231 -5.02 -41.46 -9.27
N ASN A 232 -5.14 -42.19 -8.14
CA ASN A 232 -5.61 -41.60 -6.86
C ASN A 232 -5.14 -42.36 -5.53
N THR A 233 -4.79 -41.70 -4.37
CA THR A 233 -4.45 -42.12 -2.95
C THR A 233 -5.19 -41.39 -1.75
N ASP A 234 -6.23 -41.97 -1.09
CA ASP A 234 -7.11 -41.34 -0.03
C ASP A 234 -6.52 -41.29 1.42
N PHE A 235 -6.93 -40.31 2.27
CA PHE A 235 -6.72 -40.14 3.73
C PHE A 235 -7.97 -39.49 4.41
N ALA A 236 -8.10 -39.55 5.76
CA ALA A 236 -9.44 -39.56 6.40
C ALA A 236 -9.56 -39.21 7.90
N THR A 237 -10.72 -38.95 8.56
CA THR A 237 -11.90 -38.07 8.29
C THR A 237 -12.79 -37.85 9.54
N GLU A 238 -13.46 -36.71 9.76
CA GLU A 238 -14.77 -36.69 10.48
C GLU A 238 -16.00 -36.40 9.59
N SER A 239 -17.08 -37.16 9.80
CA SER A 239 -18.21 -37.32 8.85
C SER A 239 -18.64 -36.05 8.10
N GLY A 240 -18.74 -36.09 6.75
CA GLY A 240 -19.51 -35.12 5.92
C GLY A 240 -19.07 -34.00 4.97
N PRO A 241 -17.83 -33.88 4.53
CA PRO A 241 -17.13 -32.69 4.11
C PRO A 241 -17.40 -31.56 3.06
N TYR A 242 -18.54 -30.91 2.84
CA TYR A 242 -18.85 -30.20 1.57
C TYR A 242 -17.88 -29.21 0.72
N ALA A 243 -16.57 -28.95 1.02
CA ALA A 243 -15.44 -28.31 0.24
C ALA A 243 -14.52 -27.10 0.75
N VAL A 244 -13.81 -26.34 -0.16
CA VAL A 244 -12.37 -25.88 -0.11
C VAL A 244 -11.79 -24.57 -0.78
N ALA A 245 -10.48 -24.21 -0.65
CA ALA A 245 -9.53 -23.40 -1.48
C ALA A 245 -8.12 -23.02 -0.81
N LEU A 246 -7.45 -21.92 -1.27
CA LEU A 246 -6.00 -21.60 -1.44
C LEU A 246 -5.56 -20.03 -1.63
N GLY A 247 -4.50 -19.31 -1.13
CA GLY A 247 -4.02 -17.80 -1.11
C GLY A 247 -2.89 -17.02 -0.14
N ASP A 248 -2.57 -17.09 1.25
CA ASP A 248 -1.29 -17.04 2.17
C ASP A 248 -1.27 -17.63 3.66
N PHE A 249 -1.30 -18.97 3.86
CA PHE A 249 -1.32 -19.77 5.11
C PHE A 249 -0.31 -19.16 6.15
N ASN A 250 0.96 -19.61 6.24
CA ASN A 250 1.92 -19.20 7.33
C ASN A 250 3.05 -18.29 6.93
N CYS A 251 3.44 -18.33 5.65
CA CYS A 251 4.50 -17.50 5.10
C CYS A 251 5.96 -17.96 5.41
N ASP A 252 6.57 -18.63 4.41
CA ASP A 252 8.01 -18.90 4.13
C ASP A 252 8.28 -19.28 2.61
N GLY A 253 7.43 -18.86 1.65
CA GLY A 253 7.29 -19.35 0.23
C GLY A 253 6.84 -20.83 -0.04
N ARG A 254 5.73 -21.11 -0.78
CA ARG A 254 4.85 -22.35 -0.99
C ARG A 254 3.52 -22.64 -0.15
N PRO A 255 2.31 -22.75 -0.74
CA PRO A 255 0.93 -23.13 -0.12
C PRO A 255 0.14 -24.53 -0.15
N ASP A 256 -1.18 -24.55 0.26
CA ASP A 256 -1.98 -25.63 0.93
C ASP A 256 -3.57 -25.78 0.77
N MET A 257 -4.46 -26.03 1.80
CA MET A 257 -5.96 -26.28 1.70
C MET A 257 -6.92 -26.56 2.94
N ALA A 258 -8.22 -26.13 2.97
CA ALA A 258 -9.16 -26.49 4.10
C ALA A 258 -10.72 -26.55 3.93
N ALA A 259 -11.51 -26.77 5.00
CA ALA A 259 -12.71 -27.64 4.93
C ALA A 259 -13.82 -27.51 6.04
N THR A 260 -15.10 -27.28 5.73
CA THR A 260 -16.19 -26.55 6.47
C THR A 260 -17.64 -27.13 6.81
N ASN A 261 -17.71 -28.23 7.54
CA ASN A 261 -18.65 -28.88 8.52
C ASN A 261 -20.03 -29.70 8.43
N TYR A 262 -20.99 -29.61 7.45
CA TYR A 262 -22.52 -29.90 7.32
C TYR A 262 -23.41 -30.80 8.29
N THR A 263 -22.89 -31.57 9.26
CA THR A 263 -23.61 -32.48 10.23
C THR A 263 -22.70 -32.93 11.40
N THR A 264 -21.38 -33.19 11.20
CA THR A 264 -20.43 -33.47 12.33
C THR A 264 -19.41 -32.41 12.71
N ASN A 265 -19.56 -31.17 12.22
CA ASN A 265 -19.81 -30.10 13.21
C ASN A 265 -18.57 -29.32 13.66
N LYS A 266 -17.43 -29.95 13.94
CA LYS A 266 -16.16 -29.24 14.23
C LYS A 266 -15.19 -29.23 13.00
N ILE A 267 -13.96 -28.66 13.06
CA ILE A 267 -13.22 -28.10 11.87
C ILE A 267 -12.21 -28.97 11.14
N SER A 268 -11.83 -28.56 9.92
CA SER A 268 -10.73 -29.16 9.18
C SER A 268 -9.74 -28.32 8.41
N VAL A 269 -8.54 -28.74 8.64
CA VAL A 269 -7.39 -28.43 7.85
C VAL A 269 -6.50 -29.65 8.00
N TYR A 270 -5.46 -29.85 7.21
CA TYR A 270 -4.25 -30.57 7.60
C TYR A 270 -3.08 -30.00 6.73
N PHE A 271 -1.95 -30.65 6.46
CA PHE A 271 -0.74 -29.96 5.97
C PHE A 271 0.12 -30.55 4.83
N ASN A 272 0.65 -29.60 4.04
CA ASN A 272 1.65 -29.76 3.00
C ASN A 272 3.10 -29.66 3.59
N ILE A 273 4.11 -30.07 2.82
CA ILE A 273 5.56 -29.91 3.10
C ILE A 273 6.42 -30.25 1.87
N THR A 274 5.95 -31.20 1.03
CA THR A 274 6.21 -31.56 -0.40
C THR A 274 7.68 -31.47 -0.90
N THR A 275 8.12 -32.27 -1.89
CA THR A 275 9.48 -32.22 -2.51
C THR A 275 9.53 -31.98 -4.03
N PRO A 276 9.78 -30.75 -4.49
CA PRO A 276 9.31 -30.15 -6.52
C PRO A 276 9.68 -30.81 -7.84
N GLY A 277 8.76 -30.59 -8.79
CA GLY A 277 8.68 -31.15 -10.14
C GLY A 277 8.35 -32.65 -10.18
N ALA A 278 7.42 -33.15 -9.34
CA ALA A 278 7.30 -34.59 -9.09
C ALA A 278 5.87 -35.08 -8.78
N SER A 279 5.62 -36.39 -8.87
CA SER A 279 4.34 -36.96 -9.33
C SER A 279 3.64 -37.91 -8.33
N ALA A 280 3.66 -37.60 -7.03
CA ALA A 280 2.76 -38.22 -6.06
C ALA A 280 2.69 -37.37 -4.78
N PRO A 281 1.50 -37.13 -4.23
CA PRO A 281 1.35 -36.36 -3.01
C PRO A 281 1.43 -37.25 -1.75
N ALA A 282 1.73 -36.61 -0.61
CA ALA A 282 1.63 -37.13 0.77
C ALA A 282 1.10 -36.00 1.68
N PHE A 283 0.72 -36.18 2.95
CA PHE A 283 0.13 -35.09 3.78
C PHE A 283 0.02 -35.44 5.28
N SER A 284 -0.39 -34.48 6.13
CA SER A 284 -0.34 -34.59 7.59
C SER A 284 -1.57 -35.15 8.32
N SER A 285 -1.65 -34.85 9.64
CA SER A 285 -2.76 -34.82 10.63
C SER A 285 -3.25 -33.37 10.93
N ALA A 286 -4.34 -33.19 11.70
CA ALA A 286 -4.79 -31.87 12.18
C ALA A 286 -5.76 -31.89 13.40
N SER A 287 -6.25 -30.72 13.84
CA SER A 287 -6.71 -30.44 15.22
C SER A 287 -8.16 -29.88 15.33
N ASN A 288 -9.13 -30.55 15.97
CA ASN A 288 -10.59 -30.42 15.69
C ASN A 288 -11.46 -29.45 16.59
N TYR A 289 -12.49 -28.72 16.05
CA TYR A 289 -12.78 -27.27 16.37
C TYR A 289 -14.17 -26.53 16.10
N THR A 290 -14.69 -25.62 17.00
CA THR A 290 -16.03 -25.74 17.74
C THR A 290 -16.93 -24.49 18.17
N VAL A 291 -18.32 -24.60 18.24
CA VAL A 291 -19.37 -23.58 17.78
C VAL A 291 -20.95 -23.92 17.87
N GLY A 292 -21.91 -23.49 16.96
CA GLY A 292 -23.45 -23.48 16.93
C GLY A 292 -24.42 -24.62 16.36
N THR A 293 -25.14 -24.55 15.19
CA THR A 293 -25.88 -25.66 14.41
C THR A 293 -26.04 -25.62 12.80
N ALA A 294 -25.18 -26.28 11.93
CA ALA A 294 -25.28 -26.72 10.47
C ALA A 294 -24.36 -26.29 9.21
N PRO A 295 -23.37 -25.35 9.22
CA PRO A 295 -22.50 -24.83 8.12
C PRO A 295 -22.21 -25.46 6.79
N SER A 296 -21.81 -24.53 5.95
CA SER A 296 -21.57 -24.81 4.61
C SER A 296 -20.40 -24.06 3.90
N SER A 297 -19.31 -23.56 4.56
CA SER A 297 -18.03 -22.95 4.00
C SER A 297 -17.35 -21.79 4.76
N VAL A 298 -16.05 -21.41 4.46
CA VAL A 298 -15.09 -20.42 5.08
C VAL A 298 -13.98 -19.69 4.19
N THR A 299 -13.23 -18.64 4.59
CA THR A 299 -12.26 -17.91 3.69
C THR A 299 -11.28 -16.94 4.39
N PHE A 300 -10.28 -16.31 3.71
CA PHE A 300 -9.30 -15.28 4.22
C PHE A 300 -8.46 -14.37 3.29
N CYS A 301 -7.89 -13.35 3.94
CA CYS A 301 -7.15 -12.19 3.45
C CYS A 301 -6.78 -11.29 4.65
N ASP A 302 -5.84 -10.34 4.55
CA ASP A 302 -5.34 -9.48 5.66
C ASP A 302 -6.31 -8.49 6.32
N LEU A 303 -7.24 -9.08 7.06
CA LEU A 303 -8.34 -8.42 7.73
C LEU A 303 -7.95 -7.29 8.61
N ASN A 304 -7.03 -7.53 9.49
CA ASN A 304 -6.54 -6.48 10.35
C ASN A 304 -5.63 -5.49 9.67
N GLY A 305 -5.16 -5.79 8.48
CA GLY A 305 -4.01 -5.13 7.93
C GLY A 305 -2.75 -5.41 8.75
N ASP A 306 -2.65 -6.49 9.55
CA ASP A 306 -1.41 -6.82 10.32
C ASP A 306 -0.37 -7.63 9.56
N GLY A 307 -0.65 -7.78 8.27
CA GLY A 307 0.11 -8.56 7.32
C GLY A 307 -0.12 -10.03 7.54
N LYS A 308 -1.16 -10.42 8.29
CA LYS A 308 -1.50 -11.80 8.65
C LYS A 308 -2.95 -11.90 9.09
N PRO A 309 -3.71 -12.97 8.75
CA PRO A 309 -5.13 -12.96 9.04
C PRO A 309 -5.81 -14.34 8.91
N ASP A 310 -7.07 -14.31 8.50
CA ASP A 310 -8.11 -15.07 9.15
C ASP A 310 -9.45 -14.83 8.47
N MET A 311 -10.49 -15.06 9.24
CA MET A 311 -11.38 -16.10 8.83
C MET A 311 -12.74 -16.03 9.50
N SER A 312 -13.72 -16.21 8.64
CA SER A 312 -15.12 -16.07 8.91
C SER A 312 -15.92 -16.98 7.96
N ALA A 313 -17.15 -17.35 8.30
CA ALA A 313 -18.04 -18.20 7.47
C ALA A 313 -19.54 -17.88 7.45
N GLY A 314 -20.20 -18.17 6.32
CA GLY A 314 -21.55 -17.73 5.86
C GLY A 314 -22.75 -17.79 6.84
N ASN A 315 -23.83 -18.58 6.56
CA ASN A 315 -24.68 -19.36 7.48
C ASN A 315 -26.26 -19.57 7.40
N GLU A 316 -26.80 -20.83 7.09
CA GLU A 316 -28.01 -21.87 7.09
C GLU A 316 -29.06 -22.18 8.30
N THR A 317 -28.82 -22.36 9.63
CA THR A 317 -29.92 -22.59 10.67
C THR A 317 -29.95 -21.90 12.07
N THR A 318 -28.85 -21.56 12.78
CA THR A 318 -28.84 -20.78 14.07
C THR A 318 -29.34 -19.28 14.08
N ASN A 319 -28.72 -18.32 13.37
CA ASN A 319 -29.24 -17.08 12.69
C ASN A 319 -28.32 -15.86 12.86
N ASN A 320 -27.10 -16.08 12.43
CA ASN A 320 -25.90 -15.33 12.74
C ASN A 320 -24.73 -15.78 11.85
N VAL A 321 -23.65 -15.04 12.02
CA VAL A 321 -22.41 -15.07 11.31
C VAL A 321 -21.32 -14.56 12.28
N SER A 322 -20.06 -14.42 11.88
CA SER A 322 -19.06 -15.16 12.63
C SER A 322 -17.62 -15.18 12.13
N VAL A 323 -16.69 -15.09 13.07
CA VAL A 323 -15.59 -14.13 13.01
C VAL A 323 -14.57 -14.51 14.11
N PHE A 324 -13.37 -15.07 13.82
CA PHE A 324 -12.11 -15.23 14.72
C PHE A 324 -11.00 -14.64 13.68
N MET A 325 -10.03 -13.95 14.27
CA MET A 325 -8.59 -13.82 14.05
C MET A 325 -7.57 -14.97 14.24
N ASN A 326 -6.55 -15.04 13.37
CA ASN A 326 -5.28 -15.80 13.53
C ASN A 326 -4.53 -15.44 14.81
N THR A 327 -3.78 -16.38 15.37
CA THR A 327 -2.82 -16.21 16.48
C THR A 327 -1.55 -17.12 16.43
N MET A 328 -1.18 -17.79 15.31
CA MET A 328 0.19 -18.29 15.03
C MET A 328 1.28 -17.23 15.16
N THR A 329 2.52 -17.64 15.42
CA THR A 329 3.69 -16.82 15.07
C THR A 329 4.32 -17.29 13.76
N LEU A 330 4.62 -16.41 12.80
CA LEU A 330 5.43 -16.72 11.60
C LEU A 330 6.57 -17.71 11.90
N GLY A 331 6.61 -18.85 11.21
CA GLY A 331 7.59 -19.91 11.42
C GLY A 331 7.40 -20.77 12.69
N VAL A 332 6.28 -20.65 13.41
CA VAL A 332 5.94 -21.48 14.57
C VAL A 332 4.79 -22.43 14.26
N THR A 333 5.12 -23.71 14.33
CA THR A 333 4.24 -24.85 14.17
C THR A 333 3.72 -25.30 15.55
N PRO A 334 2.42 -25.28 15.89
CA PRO A 334 1.30 -24.66 15.18
C PRO A 334 1.11 -23.17 15.48
N VAL A 335 0.74 -22.40 14.45
CA VAL A 335 -0.67 -22.03 14.21
C VAL A 335 -1.52 -21.85 15.48
N SER A 336 -2.04 -20.64 15.69
CA SER A 336 -3.11 -20.37 16.65
C SER A 336 -4.18 -19.51 15.97
N PHE A 337 -5.41 -19.42 16.52
CA PHE A 337 -6.53 -18.52 16.17
C PHE A 337 -7.32 -18.24 17.48
N SER A 338 -8.04 -17.13 17.58
CA SER A 338 -8.48 -16.50 18.84
C SER A 338 -9.87 -16.95 19.37
N GLY A 339 -10.79 -16.04 19.77
CA GLY A 339 -12.04 -16.34 20.48
C GLY A 339 -13.36 -16.07 19.76
N ARG A 340 -14.22 -17.11 19.66
CA ARG A 340 -15.55 -17.15 19.02
C ARG A 340 -16.36 -15.85 19.20
N SER A 341 -16.48 -15.04 18.15
CA SER A 341 -17.28 -13.82 18.08
C SER A 341 -18.41 -13.87 17.03
N ASP A 342 -19.64 -13.49 17.40
CA ASP A 342 -20.90 -13.95 16.77
C ASP A 342 -21.94 -12.84 16.49
N TYR A 343 -22.59 -12.92 15.34
CA TYR A 343 -23.19 -11.77 14.65
C TYR A 343 -24.46 -12.07 13.90
N THR A 344 -25.60 -11.73 14.50
CA THR A 344 -26.94 -11.95 13.95
C THR A 344 -27.10 -11.51 12.51
N ALA A 345 -27.95 -12.26 11.82
CA ALA A 345 -28.23 -12.16 10.43
C ALA A 345 -29.52 -12.93 10.13
N GLY A 346 -30.21 -12.67 9.01
CA GLY A 346 -31.49 -13.31 8.65
C GLY A 346 -31.70 -14.86 8.71
N THR A 347 -32.79 -15.36 8.10
CA THR A 347 -33.42 -16.66 8.41
C THR A 347 -33.29 -17.86 7.42
N ALA A 348 -32.57 -18.93 7.80
CA ALA A 348 -32.31 -20.22 7.07
C ALA A 348 -31.12 -20.45 6.03
N PRO A 349 -29.89 -19.88 6.13
CA PRO A 349 -29.00 -19.18 5.08
C PRO A 349 -27.53 -19.49 4.44
N ARG A 350 -26.73 -18.70 3.64
CA ARG A 350 -25.49 -19.24 2.89
C ARG A 350 -24.47 -18.30 2.03
N TYR A 351 -23.61 -18.78 1.08
CA TYR A 351 -22.20 -18.37 0.65
C TYR A 351 -21.66 -16.90 0.64
N ILE A 352 -20.35 -16.69 0.88
CA ILE A 352 -19.49 -15.53 1.17
C ILE A 352 -18.52 -15.10 0.01
N SER A 353 -18.25 -13.83 -0.36
CA SER A 353 -17.01 -13.33 -1.06
C SER A 353 -17.12 -11.85 -1.51
N THR A 354 -16.03 -11.07 -1.61
CA THR A 354 -15.61 -9.69 -1.10
C THR A 354 -15.14 -8.51 -2.00
N GLY A 355 -14.99 -7.30 -1.46
CA GLY A 355 -14.05 -6.32 -2.01
C GLY A 355 -14.36 -4.84 -1.86
N ASP A 356 -13.72 -3.93 -2.58
CA ASP A 356 -13.96 -2.49 -2.44
C ASP A 356 -15.29 -1.83 -2.78
N PHE A 357 -16.28 -2.12 -1.95
CA PHE A 357 -17.53 -1.42 -1.76
C PHE A 357 -17.35 0.04 -1.30
N ASN A 358 -16.11 0.43 -0.97
CA ASN A 358 -15.84 1.34 0.13
C ASN A 358 -14.81 2.49 -0.11
N GLY A 359 -13.74 2.29 -0.88
CA GLY A 359 -12.72 3.24 -1.31
C GLY A 359 -11.70 3.79 -0.28
N ASP A 360 -11.72 3.35 0.98
CA ASP A 360 -11.21 4.07 2.18
C ASP A 360 -10.05 3.63 3.14
N GLY A 361 -9.36 2.49 3.03
CA GLY A 361 -8.23 1.95 3.87
C GLY A 361 -8.56 1.08 5.11
N LYS A 362 -8.41 -0.29 5.06
CA LYS A 362 -8.88 -1.41 5.98
C LYS A 362 -10.28 -2.12 5.61
N PRO A 363 -10.38 -3.30 4.96
CA PRO A 363 -11.62 -3.75 4.23
C PRO A 363 -12.89 -4.49 4.87
N ASP A 364 -13.70 -5.36 4.20
CA ASP A 364 -15.05 -5.79 4.72
C ASP A 364 -15.51 -7.29 4.60
N LEU A 365 -16.82 -7.65 4.44
CA LEU A 365 -17.34 -9.02 4.11
C LEU A 365 -18.76 -9.14 3.35
N VAL A 366 -19.24 -10.29 2.76
CA VAL A 366 -20.42 -10.48 1.83
C VAL A 366 -21.12 -11.85 1.41
N ASP A 367 -22.47 -11.96 1.25
CA ASP A 367 -23.41 -13.15 1.23
C ASP A 367 -24.49 -13.53 0.18
N ALA A 368 -24.69 -14.85 0.12
CA ALA A 368 -25.71 -15.66 -0.51
C ALA A 368 -26.72 -16.44 0.46
N ASN A 369 -27.88 -15.85 0.70
CA ASN A 369 -28.91 -15.95 1.74
C ASN A 369 -30.22 -16.89 1.86
N SER A 370 -30.22 -18.23 1.74
CA SER A 370 -31.36 -19.25 1.62
C SER A 370 -32.92 -19.06 1.81
N THR A 371 -33.55 -18.18 2.61
CA THR A 371 -35.07 -18.23 2.81
C THR A 371 -35.82 -16.90 3.08
N SER A 372 -35.13 -15.80 3.28
CA SER A 372 -35.72 -14.46 3.35
C SER A 372 -34.87 -13.49 2.57
N ASN A 373 -34.64 -13.95 1.34
CA ASN A 373 -34.57 -13.06 0.24
C ASN A 373 -33.32 -12.17 0.30
N SER A 374 -32.05 -12.59 0.24
CA SER A 374 -30.96 -11.58 0.41
C SER A 374 -29.68 -11.55 -0.45
N VAL A 375 -29.14 -10.37 -0.76
CA VAL A 375 -27.74 -10.07 -0.48
C VAL A 375 -27.83 -8.82 0.36
N SER A 376 -27.21 -8.85 1.52
CA SER A 376 -26.85 -7.67 2.26
C SER A 376 -25.76 -6.80 1.64
N ILE A 377 -25.19 -5.97 2.50
CA ILE A 377 -23.80 -5.67 2.80
C ILE A 377 -23.87 -5.27 4.26
N PHE A 378 -22.76 -5.39 4.98
CA PHE A 378 -22.66 -4.86 6.32
C PHE A 378 -21.84 -3.55 6.28
N LEU A 379 -21.29 -2.96 7.35
CA LEU A 379 -20.49 -1.74 7.13
C LEU A 379 -19.30 -1.59 8.06
N ASN A 380 -18.05 -1.71 7.55
CA ASN A 380 -16.93 -2.13 8.39
C ASN A 380 -16.61 -1.08 9.45
N THR A 381 -15.97 -1.42 10.57
CA THR A 381 -15.45 -0.40 11.49
C THR A 381 -14.20 -0.74 12.30
N THR A 382 -13.51 -1.91 12.25
CA THR A 382 -12.44 -2.03 13.28
C THR A 382 -11.31 -1.04 13.08
N THR A 383 -11.02 -0.34 14.18
CA THR A 383 -9.81 0.43 14.42
C THR A 383 -8.58 -0.43 14.26
N PRO A 384 -7.59 -0.07 13.45
CA PRO A 384 -6.32 -0.81 13.37
C PRO A 384 -5.56 -0.94 14.74
N GLY A 385 -5.73 -2.07 15.44
CA GLY A 385 -4.87 -2.64 16.53
C GLY A 385 -5.37 -3.80 17.42
N ALA A 386 -6.67 -4.11 17.51
CA ALA A 386 -7.32 -4.82 18.63
C ALA A 386 -7.86 -6.25 18.36
N SER A 387 -7.54 -7.20 19.25
CA SER A 387 -7.86 -8.66 19.24
C SER A 387 -9.28 -9.11 18.83
N SER A 388 -10.24 -8.21 18.64
CA SER A 388 -11.67 -8.50 18.78
C SER A 388 -12.63 -7.51 18.06
N PRO A 389 -13.86 -7.95 17.69
CA PRO A 389 -14.77 -7.32 16.70
C PRO A 389 -15.74 -6.08 16.89
N SER A 390 -15.81 -5.13 15.91
CA SER A 390 -16.78 -4.01 15.63
C SER A 390 -17.14 -3.62 14.13
N PHE A 391 -18.43 -3.49 13.72
CA PHE A 391 -19.04 -2.88 12.47
C PHE A 391 -20.27 -1.99 12.79
N SER A 392 -20.90 -1.41 11.76
CA SER A 392 -22.22 -0.73 11.76
C SER A 392 -23.46 -1.70 11.82
N PRO A 393 -24.76 -1.24 11.70
CA PRO A 393 -26.03 -2.04 11.68
C PRO A 393 -26.98 -1.96 10.40
N LYS A 394 -28.02 -2.84 10.28
CA LYS A 394 -28.63 -3.50 9.06
C LYS A 394 -29.53 -2.78 8.00
N THR A 395 -29.42 -3.05 6.66
CA THR A 395 -30.02 -2.24 5.54
C THR A 395 -30.60 -2.91 4.22
N ASP A 396 -31.78 -3.55 4.17
CA ASP A 396 -32.43 -4.41 3.08
C ASP A 396 -32.76 -3.91 1.61
N PHE A 397 -32.64 -4.75 0.52
CA PHE A 397 -32.67 -4.33 -0.94
C PHE A 397 -33.27 -5.07 -2.18
N THR A 398 -33.38 -6.38 -2.31
CA THR A 398 -34.21 -7.08 -3.31
C THR A 398 -33.63 -7.47 -4.68
N THR A 399 -33.96 -8.71 -5.08
CA THR A 399 -33.76 -9.38 -6.36
C THR A 399 -34.89 -10.42 -6.46
N GLY A 400 -34.74 -11.55 -7.12
CA GLY A 400 -35.79 -12.52 -7.29
C GLY A 400 -35.62 -13.68 -6.33
N THR A 401 -36.31 -14.79 -6.52
CA THR A 401 -36.95 -15.48 -5.39
C THR A 401 -36.27 -16.78 -4.92
N THR A 402 -35.61 -16.89 -3.75
CA THR A 402 -34.91 -18.14 -3.27
C THR A 402 -33.39 -18.41 -3.36
N PRO A 403 -32.47 -17.43 -3.48
CA PRO A 403 -31.19 -17.68 -4.13
C PRO A 403 -30.13 -18.81 -3.89
N GLN A 404 -28.90 -18.69 -4.42
CA GLN A 404 -27.84 -19.69 -4.36
C GLN A 404 -26.38 -19.20 -4.75
N SER A 405 -25.92 -17.90 -4.87
CA SER A 405 -24.47 -17.46 -5.16
C SER A 405 -24.05 -15.99 -5.49
N VAL A 406 -23.05 -15.32 -4.80
CA VAL A 406 -22.62 -13.87 -4.58
C VAL A 406 -21.44 -13.01 -5.29
N VAL A 407 -20.81 -13.24 -6.48
CA VAL A 407 -20.09 -12.31 -7.50
C VAL A 407 -19.57 -10.87 -7.34
N ILE A 408 -18.40 -10.51 -7.96
CA ILE A 408 -17.44 -9.37 -7.99
C ILE A 408 -16.50 -9.46 -9.26
N GLY A 409 -16.08 -8.37 -9.97
CA GLY A 409 -15.37 -8.33 -11.33
C GLY A 409 -15.60 -7.21 -12.41
N ASP A 410 -14.66 -6.35 -12.87
CA ASP A 410 -14.66 -5.27 -13.97
C ASP A 410 -15.76 -5.10 -15.11
N PHE A 411 -17.05 -5.51 -15.03
CA PHE A 411 -18.14 -5.42 -16.06
C PHE A 411 -18.31 -4.16 -16.89
N ASN A 412 -17.70 -3.01 -16.60
CA ASN A 412 -18.10 -1.76 -17.22
C ASN A 412 -16.93 -0.84 -17.63
N GLY A 413 -16.03 -0.41 -16.74
CA GLY A 413 -14.95 0.59 -16.90
C GLY A 413 -15.16 2.05 -16.36
N ASP A 414 -16.22 2.39 -15.60
CA ASP A 414 -16.20 3.45 -14.55
C ASP A 414 -15.28 3.12 -13.36
N GLY A 415 -15.68 2.29 -12.38
CA GLY A 415 -14.83 1.84 -11.27
C GLY A 415 -15.41 1.48 -9.95
N LYS A 416 -16.70 1.29 -9.93
CA LYS A 416 -17.33 0.55 -8.86
C LYS A 416 -17.06 -0.98 -9.10
N PRO A 417 -17.08 -1.84 -8.07
CA PRO A 417 -16.71 -3.27 -8.20
C PRO A 417 -17.31 -4.70 -8.47
N ASP A 418 -18.50 -5.23 -8.54
CA ASP A 418 -19.89 -4.96 -8.38
C ASP A 418 -20.58 -6.35 -8.45
N LEU A 419 -21.85 -6.50 -8.12
CA LEU A 419 -22.42 -7.77 -7.69
C LEU A 419 -22.76 -8.84 -8.80
N VAL A 420 -24.03 -9.28 -9.02
CA VAL A 420 -24.65 -10.21 -10.06
C VAL A 420 -25.50 -11.49 -9.61
N THR A 421 -26.74 -11.49 -9.09
CA THR A 421 -27.50 -12.61 -8.38
C THR A 421 -27.55 -14.19 -8.69
N ALA A 422 -28.46 -14.79 -9.51
CA ALA A 422 -28.21 -15.79 -10.61
C ALA A 422 -28.82 -17.23 -10.91
N ASN A 423 -30.10 -17.60 -10.90
CA ASN A 423 -31.10 -17.54 -9.86
C ASN A 423 -32.17 -18.72 -9.78
N ASN A 424 -32.22 -19.64 -8.75
CA ASN A 424 -32.93 -20.98 -8.46
C ASN A 424 -34.31 -21.19 -9.08
N GLY A 425 -35.38 -21.76 -8.47
CA GLY A 425 -36.70 -21.95 -9.13
C GLY A 425 -37.22 -20.77 -9.95
N ALA A 426 -36.84 -19.58 -9.51
CA ALA A 426 -36.07 -18.58 -10.22
C ALA A 426 -36.14 -18.64 -11.73
N LEU A 427 -35.54 -19.65 -12.34
CA LEU A 427 -35.19 -19.67 -13.75
C LEU A 427 -34.66 -18.27 -14.12
N SER A 428 -33.40 -17.88 -13.79
CA SER A 428 -33.01 -16.45 -13.70
C SER A 428 -31.55 -15.88 -13.90
N VAL A 429 -31.30 -14.92 -14.84
CA VAL A 429 -30.01 -14.18 -15.06
C VAL A 429 -29.95 -12.61 -15.37
N SER A 430 -30.25 -11.65 -14.44
CA SER A 430 -29.96 -10.18 -14.19
C SER A 430 -28.65 -9.50 -13.80
N VAL A 431 -28.64 -8.18 -14.05
CA VAL A 431 -27.71 -7.19 -13.55
C VAL A 431 -28.56 -6.01 -12.97
N LEU A 432 -28.35 -5.43 -11.76
CA LEU A 432 -28.61 -3.99 -11.37
C LEU A 432 -27.26 -3.24 -11.53
N LEU A 433 -27.02 -2.00 -11.09
CA LEU A 433 -25.65 -1.49 -10.77
C LEU A 433 -25.74 -0.58 -9.50
N ASN A 434 -24.86 0.41 -9.27
CA ASN A 434 -24.82 1.38 -8.14
C ASN A 434 -24.20 2.73 -8.53
N THR A 435 -24.58 3.69 -7.70
CA THR A 435 -24.85 5.10 -7.89
C THR A 435 -24.64 5.91 -6.60
N THR A 436 -24.01 5.39 -5.54
CA THR A 436 -23.89 6.10 -4.25
C THR A 436 -22.80 7.16 -4.37
N THR A 437 -21.84 7.31 -3.46
CA THR A 437 -20.85 8.40 -3.54
C THR A 437 -19.50 7.89 -3.06
N PRO A 438 -18.38 8.58 -3.32
CA PRO A 438 -17.15 8.50 -2.50
C PRO A 438 -17.33 9.12 -0.95
N GLY A 439 -17.00 8.37 1.20
CA GLY A 439 -17.00 8.66 2.69
C GLY A 439 -18.31 8.50 3.49
N ALA A 440 -19.06 7.39 3.38
CA ALA A 440 -20.45 7.32 3.84
C ALA A 440 -20.84 5.96 4.43
N SER A 441 -21.47 5.95 5.59
CA SER A 441 -21.87 4.72 6.29
C SER A 441 -23.26 4.19 5.88
N THR A 442 -23.74 4.33 4.62
CA THR A 442 -25.11 3.89 4.25
C THR A 442 -25.36 3.55 2.74
N PRO A 443 -26.03 2.43 2.43
CA PRO A 443 -26.25 1.78 1.11
C PRO A 443 -27.65 1.93 0.40
N THR A 444 -27.88 1.45 -0.87
CA THR A 444 -29.24 1.48 -1.58
C THR A 444 -29.68 0.47 -2.79
N PHE A 445 -28.83 -0.21 -3.64
CA PHE A 445 -28.94 -1.27 -4.75
C PHE A 445 -29.84 -1.24 -6.08
N SER A 446 -29.46 -0.95 -7.39
CA SER A 446 -30.28 -0.36 -8.56
C SER A 446 -31.38 -1.14 -9.39
N ALA A 447 -31.97 -0.77 -10.57
CA ALA A 447 -33.39 -1.16 -10.99
C ALA A 447 -33.75 -2.22 -12.14
N LYS A 448 -34.88 -3.01 -12.01
CA LYS A 448 -35.46 -4.33 -12.58
C LYS A 448 -35.67 -4.67 -14.10
N THR A 449 -35.18 -5.84 -14.63
CA THR A 449 -35.11 -6.15 -16.11
C THR A 449 -35.04 -7.69 -16.49
N ASP A 450 -35.82 -8.31 -17.48
CA ASP A 450 -36.19 -9.81 -17.72
C ASP A 450 -35.88 -10.73 -19.04
N PHE A 451 -35.19 -11.95 -18.95
CA PHE A 451 -34.80 -13.01 -20.00
C PHE A 451 -34.18 -14.49 -19.67
N THR A 452 -32.92 -15.01 -19.97
CA THR A 452 -32.59 -16.53 -19.91
C THR A 452 -31.13 -17.25 -19.87
N THR A 453 -30.69 -18.19 -18.93
CA THR A 453 -29.76 -19.44 -18.99
C THR A 453 -30.41 -20.86 -19.25
N GLY A 454 -29.87 -21.97 -18.69
CA GLY A 454 -30.43 -23.33 -18.51
C GLY A 454 -30.72 -23.68 -17.04
N SER A 455 -30.90 -24.97 -16.71
CA SER A 455 -32.04 -25.33 -15.86
C SER A 455 -31.91 -26.17 -14.56
N LEU A 456 -31.01 -25.96 -13.60
CA LEU A 456 -31.28 -25.54 -12.20
C LEU A 456 -30.02 -24.99 -11.36
N PRO A 457 -28.96 -24.48 -12.02
CA PRO A 457 -27.58 -24.10 -11.55
C PRO A 457 -26.61 -24.69 -10.40
N ARG A 458 -25.70 -23.90 -9.72
CA ARG A 458 -24.36 -24.17 -9.01
C ARG A 458 -23.38 -22.95 -8.59
N GLY A 459 -22.57 -22.33 -9.46
CA GLY A 459 -21.45 -21.35 -9.18
C GLY A 459 -20.84 -20.88 -10.51
N VAL A 460 -19.88 -19.95 -10.66
CA VAL A 460 -19.28 -19.69 -12.00
C VAL A 460 -17.75 -19.47 -12.07
N SER A 461 -17.11 -18.37 -12.50
CA SER A 461 -15.63 -18.21 -12.48
C SER A 461 -15.08 -16.86 -12.99
N ILE A 462 -14.13 -16.11 -12.33
CA ILE A 462 -13.39 -14.85 -12.78
C ILE A 462 -11.89 -14.76 -13.29
N GLY A 463 -11.59 -14.20 -14.51
CA GLY A 463 -10.26 -13.83 -15.13
C GLY A 463 -10.26 -13.85 -16.72
N ASP A 464 -9.21 -13.69 -17.55
CA ASP A 464 -9.41 -13.42 -19.04
C ASP A 464 -9.44 -14.60 -20.12
N PHE A 465 -10.53 -15.04 -20.84
CA PHE A 465 -10.68 -16.10 -21.95
C PHE A 465 -10.48 -15.74 -23.46
N ASN A 466 -10.29 -14.49 -23.89
CA ASN A 466 -10.09 -14.14 -25.31
C ASN A 466 -9.20 -12.94 -25.57
N GLY A 467 -8.92 -12.14 -24.55
CA GLY A 467 -7.69 -11.37 -24.55
C GLY A 467 -7.73 -10.16 -25.46
N ASP A 468 -8.84 -9.42 -25.43
CA ASP A 468 -8.71 -7.96 -25.31
C ASP A 468 -9.19 -7.40 -23.95
N GLY A 469 -9.43 -8.24 -22.94
CA GLY A 469 -9.39 -7.85 -21.52
C GLY A 469 -10.73 -7.84 -20.78
N LYS A 470 -11.80 -8.41 -21.33
CA LYS A 470 -13.17 -8.41 -20.79
C LYS A 470 -13.67 -9.65 -20.08
N PRO A 471 -13.36 -9.86 -18.79
CA PRO A 471 -13.87 -11.04 -18.11
C PRO A 471 -15.39 -11.43 -18.27
N ASP A 472 -15.82 -12.63 -17.91
CA ASP A 472 -16.96 -13.32 -18.55
C ASP A 472 -17.45 -14.66 -17.88
N LEU A 473 -17.80 -15.73 -18.59
CA LEU A 473 -18.91 -16.59 -18.16
C LEU A 473 -18.62 -18.10 -18.08
N ALA A 474 -18.35 -18.56 -16.86
CA ALA A 474 -18.03 -19.92 -16.35
C ALA A 474 -19.08 -21.07 -16.00
N VAL A 475 -19.85 -21.83 -16.83
CA VAL A 475 -20.91 -22.83 -16.35
C VAL A 475 -20.47 -24.26 -15.99
N ALA A 476 -21.19 -24.94 -15.06
CA ALA A 476 -21.69 -26.37 -15.07
C ALA A 476 -22.85 -26.86 -14.07
N ASN A 477 -23.72 -27.83 -14.39
CA ASN A 477 -25.18 -27.90 -14.06
C ASN A 477 -25.94 -28.92 -13.09
N ASN A 478 -26.20 -28.73 -11.75
CA ASN A 478 -26.76 -29.76 -10.72
C ASN A 478 -27.88 -30.86 -11.03
N THR A 479 -28.57 -30.99 -12.16
CA THR A 479 -29.42 -32.13 -12.65
C THR A 479 -29.52 -32.07 -14.19
N ALA A 480 -28.52 -31.51 -14.90
CA ALA A 480 -28.48 -31.43 -16.35
C ALA A 480 -27.30 -32.00 -17.12
N THR A 481 -27.68 -32.77 -18.15
CA THR A 481 -27.13 -32.78 -19.50
C THR A 481 -26.97 -31.39 -20.16
N SER A 482 -26.28 -30.39 -19.59
CA SER A 482 -25.88 -29.05 -20.09
C SER A 482 -24.44 -28.65 -19.66
N VAL A 483 -23.87 -27.62 -20.27
CA VAL A 483 -22.68 -26.79 -19.91
C VAL A 483 -22.69 -25.54 -20.82
N SER A 484 -22.02 -24.39 -20.54
CA SER A 484 -22.27 -23.15 -21.32
C SER A 484 -21.38 -21.93 -21.23
N VAL A 485 -21.60 -21.03 -22.20
CA VAL A 485 -20.99 -19.70 -22.36
C VAL A 485 -22.01 -18.61 -22.57
N PHE A 486 -21.73 -17.46 -21.99
CA PHE A 486 -21.97 -16.12 -22.58
C PHE A 486 -20.56 -15.45 -22.78
N LEU A 487 -20.39 -14.23 -23.34
CA LEU A 487 -19.12 -13.40 -23.25
C LEU A 487 -19.23 -11.90 -23.70
N ASN A 488 -18.46 -10.93 -23.19
CA ASN A 488 -18.79 -9.51 -22.98
C ASN A 488 -18.65 -8.47 -24.13
N THR A 489 -19.65 -8.24 -24.95
CA THR A 489 -19.77 -7.04 -25.80
C THR A 489 -19.81 -5.60 -25.14
N THR A 490 -19.16 -5.27 -24.00
CA THR A 490 -19.18 -3.94 -23.30
C THR A 490 -18.80 -2.72 -24.12
N THR A 491 -19.23 -1.55 -23.63
CA THR A 491 -19.04 -0.23 -24.25
C THR A 491 -18.48 0.79 -23.21
N THR A 492 -18.69 2.11 -23.33
CA THR A 492 -18.21 3.17 -22.39
C THR A 492 -19.26 4.23 -21.92
N GLY A 493 -19.89 4.10 -20.72
CA GLY A 493 -20.88 4.96 -19.99
C GLY A 493 -22.36 4.50 -19.61
N ALA A 494 -22.68 3.44 -18.84
CA ALA A 494 -24.01 2.75 -18.85
C ALA A 494 -24.94 2.93 -17.65
N SER A 495 -26.15 3.38 -17.93
CA SER A 495 -27.27 3.25 -17.00
C SER A 495 -28.46 2.44 -17.52
N THR A 496 -28.35 1.66 -18.62
CA THR A 496 -29.29 0.56 -18.86
C THR A 496 -28.81 -0.57 -19.79
N PRO A 497 -29.53 -1.70 -19.80
CA PRO A 497 -28.84 -3.63 -20.69
C PRO A 497 -29.09 -4.22 -22.17
N THR A 498 -28.05 -4.92 -22.78
CA THR A 498 -27.97 -5.87 -23.97
C THR A 498 -27.01 -7.15 -23.99
N PHE A 499 -27.26 -8.22 -24.82
CA PHE A 499 -26.52 -9.54 -24.98
C PHE A 499 -26.92 -10.41 -26.26
N SER A 500 -26.44 -11.69 -26.47
CA SER A 500 -26.75 -12.61 -27.63
C SER A 500 -27.03 -14.18 -27.51
N ALA A 501 -26.09 -15.19 -27.42
CA ALA A 501 -26.39 -16.64 -27.80
C ALA A 501 -25.37 -17.82 -27.48
N LYS A 502 -25.49 -19.07 -28.11
CA LYS A 502 -24.58 -20.31 -28.27
C LYS A 502 -24.86 -21.46 -29.36
N THR A 503 -24.41 -22.76 -29.16
CA THR A 503 -24.37 -23.98 -30.07
C THR A 503 -24.70 -25.39 -29.39
N ASP A 504 -24.01 -26.57 -29.58
CA ASP A 504 -24.21 -27.92 -28.87
C ASP A 504 -22.91 -28.67 -28.31
N PHE A 505 -22.95 -29.55 -27.24
CA PHE A 505 -21.84 -29.85 -26.22
C PHE A 505 -21.53 -31.30 -25.66
N THR A 506 -21.25 -31.49 -24.33
CA THR A 506 -20.28 -32.38 -23.62
C THR A 506 -20.04 -32.22 -22.07
N ALA A 507 -20.54 -33.11 -21.22
CA ALA A 507 -20.15 -33.26 -19.83
C ALA A 507 -20.40 -34.70 -19.40
N GLY A 508 -19.72 -35.18 -18.37
CA GLY A 508 -19.87 -36.56 -17.95
C GLY A 508 -21.28 -36.82 -17.44
N THR A 509 -21.61 -38.03 -16.98
CA THR A 509 -22.83 -38.19 -16.17
C THR A 509 -22.65 -37.51 -14.85
N ASN A 510 -22.35 -36.22 -14.86
CA ASN A 510 -23.34 -35.16 -14.95
C ASN A 510 -22.82 -33.82 -14.17
N PRO A 511 -22.27 -32.63 -14.72
CA PRO A 511 -21.97 -31.09 -14.39
C PRO A 511 -21.02 -30.11 -13.40
N VAL A 512 -21.29 -28.95 -12.66
CA VAL A 512 -20.33 -28.16 -11.70
C VAL A 512 -20.65 -26.68 -11.05
N SER A 513 -19.75 -25.60 -10.82
CA SER A 513 -19.87 -24.17 -10.04
C SER A 513 -18.70 -23.15 -9.28
N ALA A 514 -17.74 -22.23 -9.74
CA ALA A 514 -16.65 -21.48 -8.87
C ALA A 514 -15.69 -20.21 -9.28
N SER A 515 -14.36 -20.26 -9.71
CA SER A 515 -13.21 -19.27 -9.38
C SER A 515 -11.82 -19.06 -10.18
N ILE A 516 -10.92 -18.08 -9.77
CA ILE A 516 -9.99 -17.08 -10.50
C ILE A 516 -8.42 -17.22 -10.82
N GLY A 517 -7.87 -17.52 -12.05
CA GLY A 517 -6.37 -17.50 -12.35
C GLY A 517 -5.74 -18.01 -13.70
N ASP A 518 -4.41 -18.24 -13.80
CA ASP A 518 -3.63 -18.76 -14.98
C ASP A 518 -3.13 -20.19 -14.73
N PHE A 519 -2.44 -20.80 -15.69
CA PHE A 519 -1.63 -21.99 -15.49
C PHE A 519 -0.17 -21.70 -15.93
N ASN A 520 0.23 -21.62 -17.21
CA ASN A 520 1.65 -21.58 -17.63
C ASN A 520 2.35 -20.28 -18.07
N GLY A 521 1.65 -19.16 -18.21
CA GLY A 521 2.28 -17.95 -18.72
C GLY A 521 2.73 -18.03 -20.20
N ASP A 522 2.24 -19.02 -20.98
CA ASP A 522 1.82 -18.67 -22.35
C ASP A 522 0.57 -17.76 -22.30
N GLY A 523 -0.09 -17.79 -21.14
CA GLY A 523 -1.14 -16.89 -20.70
C GLY A 523 -2.48 -17.31 -21.25
N LYS A 524 -2.60 -18.39 -22.03
CA LYS A 524 -3.88 -18.93 -22.49
C LYS A 524 -4.54 -19.64 -21.37
N LEU A 525 -4.97 -18.85 -20.40
CA LEU A 525 -5.56 -19.30 -19.16
C LEU A 525 -6.63 -20.41 -19.49
N ASP A 526 -7.08 -21.24 -18.56
CA ASP A 526 -8.01 -22.35 -18.78
C ASP A 526 -8.99 -22.53 -17.57
N LEU A 527 -9.37 -23.76 -17.13
CA LEU A 527 -10.19 -24.01 -15.91
C LEU A 527 -10.26 -25.50 -15.44
N ALA A 528 -11.22 -25.87 -14.54
CA ALA A 528 -11.47 -27.05 -13.67
C ALA A 528 -12.88 -27.05 -13.08
N VAL A 529 -13.60 -28.19 -13.01
CA VAL A 529 -15.01 -28.38 -12.56
C VAL A 529 -15.23 -29.86 -12.23
N VAL A 530 -16.37 -30.38 -11.76
CA VAL A 530 -16.24 -31.46 -10.77
C VAL A 530 -17.05 -32.76 -10.52
N ASN A 531 -18.38 -33.02 -10.61
CA ASN A 531 -18.95 -34.32 -10.14
C ASN A 531 -20.43 -34.70 -9.62
N ASN A 532 -21.47 -33.96 -9.19
CA ASN A 532 -22.47 -34.51 -8.15
C ASN A 532 -23.33 -35.81 -8.30
N GLY A 533 -22.77 -37.04 -8.41
CA GLY A 533 -23.46 -38.36 -8.33
C GLY A 533 -22.69 -39.61 -8.79
N SER A 534 -21.57 -39.40 -9.48
CA SER A 534 -20.55 -40.32 -9.92
C SER A 534 -19.23 -39.67 -9.64
N THR A 535 -18.40 -40.34 -8.89
CA THR A 535 -17.06 -40.61 -9.35
C THR A 535 -16.37 -39.56 -10.32
N SER A 536 -15.57 -38.52 -9.91
CA SER A 536 -14.34 -37.86 -10.57
C SER A 536 -14.22 -36.29 -10.47
N VAL A 537 -13.41 -35.53 -11.28
CA VAL A 537 -13.20 -34.04 -11.48
C VAL A 537 -12.48 -33.67 -12.78
N SER A 538 -12.73 -32.48 -13.37
CA SER A 538 -11.86 -31.74 -14.31
C SER A 538 -12.45 -30.47 -14.95
N VAL A 539 -11.97 -29.81 -16.01
CA VAL A 539 -10.84 -28.92 -16.43
C VAL A 539 -11.13 -28.43 -17.84
N PHE A 540 -10.98 -27.21 -18.36
CA PHE A 540 -10.97 -26.97 -19.83
C PHE A 540 -9.56 -26.51 -20.27
N LEU A 541 -9.15 -26.52 -21.57
CA LEU A 541 -7.83 -26.04 -22.07
C LEU A 541 -7.78 -25.17 -23.34
N ASN A 542 -7.16 -24.01 -23.33
CA ASN A 542 -7.50 -23.01 -24.29
C ASN A 542 -6.96 -23.19 -25.72
N THR A 543 -7.79 -23.07 -26.75
CA THR A 543 -7.29 -23.00 -28.15
C THR A 543 -7.67 -21.71 -28.89
N THR A 544 -7.91 -20.64 -28.15
CA THR A 544 -8.59 -19.38 -28.49
C THR A 544 -7.84 -18.58 -29.51
N THR A 545 -8.47 -18.27 -30.63
CA THR A 545 -8.05 -17.10 -31.41
C THR A 545 -8.75 -15.83 -30.85
N PRO A 546 -8.18 -14.60 -30.96
CA PRO A 546 -8.94 -13.25 -30.80
C PRO A 546 -10.46 -11.71 -32.92
N GLY A 547 -11.74 -11.88 -33.44
CA GLY A 547 -12.45 -11.07 -34.46
C GLY A 547 -13.67 -11.73 -35.10
N ALA A 548 -14.19 -12.82 -34.53
CA ALA A 548 -15.38 -13.50 -35.04
C ALA A 548 -16.11 -14.23 -33.91
N SER A 549 -17.41 -14.43 -34.08
CA SER A 549 -18.32 -14.79 -32.99
C SER A 549 -18.38 -16.30 -32.69
N ILE A 550 -17.20 -16.93 -32.59
CA ILE A 550 -17.01 -18.39 -32.43
C ILE A 550 -15.92 -18.83 -31.39
N PRO A 551 -15.94 -18.36 -30.13
CA PRO A 551 -15.34 -19.00 -28.94
C PRO A 551 -15.76 -20.46 -28.85
N THR A 552 -14.90 -21.32 -29.36
CA THR A 552 -15.10 -22.77 -29.49
C THR A 552 -14.21 -23.47 -28.50
N PHE A 553 -14.25 -24.79 -28.29
CA PHE A 553 -13.36 -25.59 -27.45
C PHE A 553 -13.20 -27.00 -28.11
N SER A 554 -12.46 -27.99 -27.56
CA SER A 554 -12.37 -29.41 -28.01
C SER A 554 -12.59 -30.50 -26.90
N SER A 555 -12.02 -31.72 -26.83
CA SER A 555 -12.66 -32.84 -26.03
C SER A 555 -12.47 -32.83 -24.48
N LYS A 556 -13.17 -33.69 -23.70
CA LYS A 556 -12.81 -34.02 -22.28
C LYS A 556 -11.73 -35.10 -22.09
N THR A 557 -11.25 -35.41 -20.84
CA THR A 557 -10.49 -36.61 -20.31
C THR A 557 -9.85 -36.31 -18.94
N ASP A 558 -10.12 -37.05 -17.87
CA ASP A 558 -10.34 -36.35 -16.61
C ASP A 558 -10.57 -37.18 -15.32
N PHE A 559 -9.73 -37.11 -14.28
CA PHE A 559 -9.71 -38.09 -13.17
C PHE A 559 -10.26 -37.65 -11.77
N THR A 560 -9.97 -38.33 -10.66
CA THR A 560 -10.66 -39.49 -10.02
C THR A 560 -10.62 -39.41 -8.47
N THR A 561 -11.62 -38.81 -7.79
CA THR A 561 -11.67 -38.62 -6.31
C THR A 561 -12.06 -39.81 -5.39
N ALA A 562 -12.83 -39.53 -4.33
CA ALA A 562 -13.58 -40.43 -3.49
C ALA A 562 -15.04 -39.94 -3.40
N THR A 563 -15.76 -40.40 -2.39
CA THR A 563 -17.21 -40.59 -2.27
C THR A 563 -18.08 -39.35 -2.00
N GLN A 564 -18.51 -38.64 -3.06
CA GLN A 564 -19.50 -37.54 -3.21
C GLN A 564 -19.13 -35.95 -3.36
N PRO A 565 -17.93 -35.47 -3.81
CA PRO A 565 -17.67 -34.14 -4.48
C PRO A 565 -17.62 -32.55 -4.18
N ASN A 566 -18.54 -31.74 -3.61
CA ASN A 566 -18.82 -30.26 -3.17
C ASN A 566 -18.59 -28.68 -3.67
N MET A 567 -17.71 -27.69 -3.23
CA MET A 567 -17.26 -26.32 -3.85
C MET A 567 -15.83 -25.53 -3.57
N GLY A 568 -15.17 -24.61 -4.41
CA GLY A 568 -13.87 -23.80 -4.09
C GLY A 568 -13.17 -22.58 -4.91
N SER A 569 -11.83 -22.20 -4.78
CA SER A 569 -11.08 -20.92 -5.32
C SER A 569 -9.52 -20.81 -5.75
N VAL A 570 -8.87 -19.71 -6.32
CA VAL A 570 -7.57 -19.65 -7.20
C VAL A 570 -6.33 -18.56 -7.17
N GLY A 571 -5.07 -18.80 -7.72
CA GLY A 571 -3.67 -18.08 -7.68
C GLY A 571 -2.23 -18.86 -7.43
N ASP A 572 -1.15 -18.43 -6.70
CA ASP A 572 0.18 -19.16 -6.35
C ASP A 572 0.16 -20.24 -5.16
N PHE A 573 0.78 -21.48 -5.14
CA PHE A 573 0.86 -22.67 -4.12
C PHE A 573 2.17 -23.53 -3.88
N ASN A 574 3.26 -23.37 -4.62
CA ASN A 574 4.54 -24.03 -4.33
C ASN A 574 5.78 -23.29 -4.85
N GLY A 575 5.57 -22.08 -5.32
CA GLY A 575 6.62 -21.07 -5.48
C GLY A 575 7.46 -21.35 -6.71
N ASP A 576 6.82 -21.68 -7.83
CA ASP A 576 7.48 -22.04 -9.07
C ASP A 576 6.85 -21.41 -10.33
N GLY A 577 5.57 -21.03 -10.28
CA GLY A 577 4.82 -20.44 -11.38
C GLY A 577 3.66 -21.29 -11.91
N LYS A 578 3.26 -22.36 -11.22
CA LYS A 578 1.92 -22.96 -11.38
C LYS A 578 0.91 -21.86 -10.82
N PRO A 579 -0.44 -21.88 -10.99
CA PRO A 579 -1.47 -22.18 -9.92
C PRO A 579 -1.72 -23.74 -9.73
N ASP A 580 -2.76 -24.35 -9.09
CA ASP A 580 -2.91 -25.86 -8.83
C ASP A 580 -4.02 -26.31 -7.81
N LEU A 581 -5.13 -27.03 -8.08
CA LEU A 581 -6.23 -27.07 -7.07
C LEU A 581 -6.14 -28.00 -5.83
N VAL A 582 -7.27 -27.99 -5.14
CA VAL A 582 -7.49 -28.24 -3.76
C VAL A 582 -8.94 -28.51 -3.58
N ILE A 583 -9.33 -29.57 -2.91
CA ILE A 583 -10.70 -29.69 -2.48
C ILE A 583 -10.88 -30.38 -1.13
N ALA A 584 -11.95 -30.13 -0.39
CA ALA A 584 -12.41 -30.70 0.89
C ALA A 584 -13.36 -31.87 0.62
N ASN A 585 -14.32 -32.33 1.42
CA ASN A 585 -15.26 -33.47 1.10
C ASN A 585 -16.82 -33.36 1.06
N ALA A 586 -17.75 -34.23 1.57
CA ALA A 586 -19.23 -34.03 1.86
C ALA A 586 -20.11 -35.09 2.71
N PHE A 587 -19.74 -36.36 2.96
CA PHE A 587 -20.13 -37.42 3.99
C PHE A 587 -18.86 -38.22 4.34
N THR A 588 -17.70 -37.58 4.17
CA THR A 588 -16.37 -38.04 4.59
C THR A 588 -15.70 -37.36 5.80
N GLY A 589 -14.60 -36.61 5.69
CA GLY A 589 -14.05 -35.63 6.62
C GLY A 589 -12.68 -35.03 6.29
N VAL A 590 -12.29 -34.69 5.04
CA VAL A 590 -10.99 -34.04 4.80
C VAL A 590 -10.90 -32.82 3.90
N VAL A 591 -9.63 -32.57 3.52
CA VAL A 591 -9.09 -31.79 2.40
C VAL A 591 -8.00 -32.52 1.56
N SER A 592 -7.99 -32.46 0.23
CA SER A 592 -6.99 -33.00 -0.73
C SER A 592 -6.44 -32.02 -1.81
N VAL A 593 -5.10 -31.91 -1.95
CA VAL A 593 -4.27 -30.93 -2.73
C VAL A 593 -3.40 -31.53 -3.83
N LEU A 594 -3.27 -30.81 -4.95
CA LEU A 594 -2.92 -31.32 -6.24
C LEU A 594 -1.90 -30.53 -7.02
N LEU A 595 -0.93 -31.22 -7.56
CA LEU A 595 0.31 -30.56 -7.88
C LEU A 595 0.66 -30.80 -9.36
N ASN A 596 0.56 -29.86 -10.27
CA ASN A 596 0.83 -30.06 -11.69
C ASN A 596 2.27 -30.43 -12.08
N THR A 597 2.44 -31.34 -13.03
CA THR A 597 3.71 -31.74 -13.70
C THR A 597 3.72 -31.59 -15.26
N THR A 598 2.95 -30.64 -15.78
CA THR A 598 2.76 -30.18 -17.18
C THR A 598 3.94 -29.48 -17.82
N THR A 599 4.00 -29.59 -19.15
CA THR A 599 4.81 -28.74 -20.03
C THR A 599 3.93 -27.85 -20.98
N PRO A 600 4.43 -26.72 -21.51
CA PRO A 600 3.76 -25.89 -22.57
C PRO A 600 4.03 -26.28 -24.06
N GLY A 601 3.15 -25.98 -25.06
CA GLY A 601 3.47 -25.94 -26.54
C GLY A 601 2.80 -26.76 -27.73
N ALA A 602 1.95 -27.82 -27.61
CA ALA A 602 1.53 -28.77 -28.70
C ALA A 602 0.39 -29.88 -28.53
N SER A 603 -0.16 -30.34 -27.38
CA SER A 603 -1.06 -31.55 -27.26
C SER A 603 -2.09 -31.71 -26.07
N THR A 604 -1.80 -32.42 -24.94
CA THR A 604 -2.77 -33.12 -23.99
C THR A 604 -2.32 -33.33 -22.48
N PRO A 605 -3.03 -32.90 -21.38
CA PRO A 605 -2.77 -33.06 -19.89
C PRO A 605 -2.36 -34.43 -19.34
N SER A 606 -1.99 -34.55 -18.05
CA SER A 606 -2.07 -35.83 -17.29
C SER A 606 -1.58 -35.81 -15.85
N PHE A 607 -2.40 -36.27 -14.92
CA PHE A 607 -2.24 -35.82 -13.55
C PHE A 607 -1.34 -36.78 -12.66
N SER A 608 -1.46 -36.88 -11.32
CA SER A 608 -0.93 -38.00 -10.48
C SER A 608 -1.88 -38.42 -9.35
N ALA A 609 -1.43 -39.15 -8.32
CA ALA A 609 -2.29 -39.71 -7.27
C ALA A 609 -2.95 -38.65 -6.38
N LYS A 610 -3.99 -39.04 -5.60
CA LYS A 610 -4.74 -38.19 -4.66
C LYS A 610 -4.06 -38.00 -3.29
N THR A 611 -4.44 -37.03 -2.44
CA THR A 611 -3.85 -36.89 -1.09
C THR A 611 -4.43 -35.84 -0.18
N ASP A 612 -4.61 -36.25 1.07
CA ASP A 612 -5.67 -35.87 1.99
C ASP A 612 -5.17 -35.39 3.39
N PHE A 613 -5.98 -34.60 4.08
CA PHE A 613 -5.81 -33.94 5.41
C PHE A 613 -6.69 -34.63 6.71
N THR A 614 -7.19 -34.01 8.95
CA THR A 614 -8.22 -34.20 10.09
C THR A 614 -9.34 -33.12 10.03
N THR A 615 -10.53 -33.36 9.41
CA THR A 615 -11.73 -32.55 9.70
C THR A 615 -12.18 -32.92 11.07
N ALA A 616 -13.07 -32.09 11.57
CA ALA A 616 -13.96 -32.47 12.60
C ALA A 616 -15.41 -32.46 12.13
N GLY A 617 -15.67 -32.55 10.83
CA GLY A 617 -16.97 -32.97 10.32
C GLY A 617 -17.26 -32.73 8.85
N LEU A 618 -18.47 -32.26 8.59
CA LEU A 618 -19.17 -32.29 7.31
C LEU A 618 -18.80 -31.12 6.32
N SER A 619 -17.60 -30.55 6.44
CA SER A 619 -16.68 -29.84 5.48
C SER A 619 -16.84 -28.79 4.27
N ASN A 620 -17.95 -28.15 3.96
CA ASN A 620 -18.48 -27.36 2.78
C ASN A 620 -17.88 -26.25 1.77
N LEU A 621 -16.84 -25.42 1.96
CA LEU A 621 -16.05 -24.58 0.97
C LEU A 621 -14.87 -23.77 1.63
N VAL A 622 -13.66 -23.56 1.08
CA VAL A 622 -12.68 -22.51 1.53
C VAL A 622 -12.36 -21.47 0.45
N SER A 623 -11.59 -20.44 0.76
CA SER A 623 -11.02 -19.52 -0.21
C SER A 623 -9.57 -19.09 0.18
N ILE A 624 -9.10 -17.92 -0.26
CA ILE A 624 -7.92 -17.59 -1.10
C ILE A 624 -7.24 -16.17 -1.14
N CYS A 625 -6.55 -15.59 -0.15
CA CYS A 625 -5.69 -14.42 -0.50
C CYS A 625 -4.34 -14.40 0.14
N ASP A 626 -3.38 -13.60 -0.36
CA ASP A 626 -2.20 -13.34 0.47
C ASP A 626 -2.66 -12.67 1.76
N LEU A 627 -2.13 -13.19 2.83
CA LEU A 627 -2.64 -13.21 4.18
C LEU A 627 -1.47 -12.76 5.03
N ASN A 628 -0.62 -13.73 5.35
CA ASN A 628 0.34 -13.76 6.43
C ASN A 628 1.71 -13.21 5.96
N GLY A 629 1.73 -12.71 4.72
CA GLY A 629 2.51 -11.55 4.32
C GLY A 629 3.96 -11.85 4.02
N ASP A 630 4.29 -13.06 3.53
CA ASP A 630 5.62 -13.34 2.98
C ASP A 630 5.67 -13.86 1.55
N GLY A 631 4.57 -14.30 0.94
CA GLY A 631 4.62 -14.76 -0.44
C GLY A 631 4.92 -16.27 -0.58
N LYS A 632 4.52 -17.10 0.39
CA LYS A 632 3.62 -18.20 0.01
C LYS A 632 2.27 -17.55 -0.30
N GLN A 633 1.27 -18.38 -0.36
CA GLN A 633 -0.14 -18.22 -0.54
C GLN A 633 -0.93 -19.36 0.31
N ASP A 634 -2.24 -19.64 0.20
CA ASP A 634 -3.22 -19.83 1.38
C ASP A 634 -3.51 -21.22 1.83
N MET A 635 -4.19 -21.17 2.99
CA MET A 635 -5.45 -22.79 5.01
C MET A 635 -6.82 -22.56 5.89
N VAL A 636 -8.16 -22.37 5.59
CA VAL A 636 -9.35 -22.38 6.62
C VAL A 636 -10.46 -23.48 6.52
N SER A 637 -11.21 -23.71 7.61
CA SER A 637 -12.46 -24.50 7.65
C SER A 637 -13.75 -23.97 8.36
N ALA A 638 -15.00 -24.07 7.86
CA ALA A 638 -16.25 -23.64 8.59
C ALA A 638 -17.64 -24.36 8.58
N ASN A 639 -18.18 -24.65 9.76
CA ASN A 639 -18.41 -26.06 10.14
C ASN A 639 -19.72 -26.50 10.77
N SER A 640 -20.18 -27.76 10.96
CA SER A 640 -21.66 -27.92 11.06
C SER A 640 -22.40 -29.12 11.62
N GLY A 641 -23.66 -28.89 11.97
CA GLY A 641 -24.67 -29.91 12.03
C GLY A 641 -25.46 -29.89 13.30
N ALA A 642 -25.39 -31.04 13.99
CA ALA A 642 -26.02 -31.31 15.26
C ALA A 642 -25.31 -30.59 16.43
N GLY A 643 -25.02 -29.28 16.36
CA GLY A 643 -24.54 -28.48 17.52
C GLY A 643 -23.21 -27.70 17.46
N ILE A 644 -22.60 -27.43 16.30
CA ILE A 644 -21.24 -26.89 16.11
C ILE A 644 -21.18 -26.18 14.69
N ASN A 645 -21.06 -24.83 14.62
CA ASN A 645 -21.02 -23.85 13.48
C ASN A 645 -19.79 -22.94 13.23
N SER A 646 -18.65 -23.32 12.63
CA SER A 646 -17.30 -22.68 12.87
C SER A 646 -16.54 -22.14 11.69
N VAL A 647 -15.24 -21.78 11.86
CA VAL A 647 -14.22 -21.23 10.95
C VAL A 647 -12.76 -21.54 11.47
N SER A 648 -11.81 -22.37 10.95
CA SER A 648 -10.42 -22.58 11.50
C SER A 648 -9.27 -23.18 10.67
N VAL A 649 -7.99 -22.83 10.95
CA VAL A 649 -6.93 -22.60 9.93
C VAL A 649 -5.52 -23.22 10.26
N LEU A 650 -4.71 -23.88 9.40
CA LEU A 650 -3.20 -23.74 9.44
C LEU A 650 -2.81 -22.84 8.23
N LEU A 651 -1.61 -22.59 7.71
CA LEU A 651 -0.33 -22.47 8.38
C LEU A 651 0.93 -22.87 7.53
N ASN A 652 0.99 -22.89 6.18
CA ASN A 652 1.90 -23.75 5.34
C ASN A 652 3.43 -23.99 5.50
N THR A 653 3.92 -25.08 6.10
CA THR A 653 5.39 -25.34 6.21
C THR A 653 6.12 -25.92 4.99
N THR A 654 5.67 -25.58 3.81
CA THR A 654 6.08 -26.13 2.51
C THR A 654 7.30 -25.34 2.04
N THR A 655 8.57 -25.81 2.10
CA THR A 655 9.77 -24.95 1.80
C THR A 655 10.72 -25.55 0.71
N PRO A 656 10.86 -24.96 -0.51
CA PRO A 656 11.54 -25.39 -1.78
C PRO A 656 11.91 -26.87 -2.18
N GLY A 657 12.00 -27.13 -3.50
CA GLY A 657 11.92 -28.43 -4.24
C GLY A 657 10.57 -28.79 -5.19
N ALA A 658 8.31 -29.09 -4.85
CA ALA A 658 7.25 -29.79 -4.02
C ALA A 658 6.30 -30.92 -4.61
N SER A 659 6.56 -32.21 -4.25
CA SER A 659 5.71 -33.44 -4.34
C SER A 659 5.32 -34.18 -3.01
N THR A 660 6.20 -34.52 -2.03
CA THR A 660 5.90 -35.36 -0.81
C THR A 660 6.04 -34.75 0.66
N PRO A 661 4.94 -34.38 1.37
CA PRO A 661 4.74 -33.76 2.74
C PRO A 661 4.85 -34.48 4.14
N THR A 662 4.73 -33.66 5.23
CA THR A 662 4.34 -33.94 6.67
C THR A 662 3.62 -32.73 7.38
N PHE A 663 3.79 -32.39 8.69
CA PHE A 663 2.72 -31.89 9.63
C PHE A 663 2.92 -30.60 10.50
N ASP A 664 1.93 -29.67 10.50
CA ASP A 664 1.52 -28.88 11.70
C ASP A 664 -0.01 -28.68 11.86
N SER A 665 -0.44 -27.93 12.87
CA SER A 665 -1.75 -28.14 13.52
C SER A 665 -2.62 -26.90 13.45
N LYS A 666 -3.71 -26.98 12.70
CA LYS A 666 -4.72 -25.94 12.51
C LYS A 666 -5.14 -25.25 13.84
N THR A 667 -5.73 -24.04 13.86
CA THR A 667 -6.38 -23.42 15.06
C THR A 667 -7.72 -22.67 14.86
N ASP A 668 -8.55 -22.71 15.93
CA ASP A 668 -10.02 -22.56 16.23
C ASP A 668 -10.62 -21.24 16.73
N PHE A 669 -12.01 -21.22 16.95
CA PHE A 669 -14.28 -19.57 16.13
C PHE A 669 -15.69 -20.02 15.54
N THR A 670 -16.74 -19.31 15.99
CA THR A 670 -17.88 -18.87 15.16
C THR A 670 -17.75 -18.97 13.64
N GLY A 671 -18.77 -19.61 13.05
CA GLY A 671 -19.35 -19.55 11.70
C GLY A 671 -20.84 -19.11 11.76
N GLY A 672 -21.65 -19.51 12.76
CA GLY A 672 -22.95 -18.83 13.02
C GLY A 672 -24.20 -19.72 12.94
N THR A 673 -25.05 -19.59 11.89
CA THR A 673 -26.22 -20.42 11.39
C THR A 673 -25.94 -21.72 10.53
N ARG A 674 -25.40 -21.74 9.25
CA ARG A 674 -25.03 -22.85 8.25
C ARG A 674 -24.55 -22.60 6.67
N PRO A 675 -23.33 -22.15 6.14
CA PRO A 675 -22.93 -21.37 4.88
C PRO A 675 -22.93 -21.57 3.32
N ASN A 676 -23.01 -22.69 2.65
CA ASN A 676 -22.58 -23.02 1.25
C ASN A 676 -21.26 -22.54 0.58
N GLY A 677 -20.66 -21.36 0.79
CA GLY A 677 -19.28 -21.04 0.28
C GLY A 677 -18.68 -19.69 0.69
N VAL A 678 -17.45 -19.23 0.30
CA VAL A 678 -16.62 -18.17 0.92
C VAL A 678 -15.40 -17.58 -0.04
N SER A 679 -14.90 -16.25 -0.17
CA SER A 679 -13.71 -15.58 -1.01
C SER A 679 -13.06 -14.10 -0.70
N PHE A 680 -12.25 -13.28 -1.55
CA PHE A 680 -11.37 -11.95 -1.30
C PHE A 680 -11.15 -10.73 -2.25
N GLY A 681 -11.02 -9.52 -1.67
CA GLY A 681 -10.61 -8.26 -2.31
C GLY A 681 -10.36 -7.14 -1.29
N ASP A 682 -9.85 -5.97 -1.65
CA ASP A 682 -9.40 -4.92 -0.68
C ASP A 682 -10.46 -3.80 -0.45
N PHE A 683 -11.56 -4.15 0.21
CA PHE A 683 -12.69 -3.30 0.62
C PHE A 683 -12.59 -1.96 1.38
N ASN A 684 -11.50 -1.28 1.25
CA ASN A 684 -11.31 0.05 1.76
C ASN A 684 -10.00 0.43 1.05
N GLY A 685 -8.97 -0.42 1.02
CA GLY A 685 -7.70 -0.11 0.35
C GLY A 685 -6.54 0.15 1.30
N ASP A 686 -6.34 -0.65 2.36
CA ASP A 686 -5.05 -0.57 3.12
C ASP A 686 -3.94 -1.44 2.50
N GLY A 687 -4.18 -2.01 1.31
CA GLY A 687 -3.23 -2.80 0.53
C GLY A 687 -3.20 -4.26 0.95
N LYS A 688 -4.25 -4.68 1.66
CA LYS A 688 -4.31 -5.83 2.57
C LYS A 688 -5.73 -6.37 2.44
N PRO A 689 -5.90 -7.59 1.92
CA PRO A 689 -7.21 -7.96 1.39
C PRO A 689 -8.21 -8.22 2.52
N ASP A 690 -9.50 -8.06 2.27
CA ASP A 690 -10.56 -8.55 3.16
C ASP A 690 -11.42 -9.66 2.54
N MET A 691 -12.29 -10.26 3.36
CA MET A 691 -12.85 -11.63 3.37
C MET A 691 -14.38 -11.51 3.29
N ALA A 692 -15.32 -12.47 3.00
CA ALA A 692 -16.81 -12.12 2.98
C ALA A 692 -18.12 -12.74 3.63
N LEU A 693 -18.39 -12.76 4.93
CA LEU A 693 -19.52 -13.41 5.60
C LEU A 693 -20.97 -13.35 5.13
N ALA A 694 -21.75 -14.37 5.56
CA ALA A 694 -22.97 -14.72 4.84
C ALA A 694 -24.11 -15.63 5.36
N ASN A 695 -24.93 -15.15 6.27
CA ASN A 695 -26.27 -15.68 6.52
C ASN A 695 -27.36 -15.43 5.40
N ASN A 696 -28.54 -14.76 5.53
CA ASN A 696 -29.86 -14.95 4.82
C ASN A 696 -30.74 -13.76 4.48
N ASN A 697 -30.59 -12.84 5.38
CA ASN A 697 -31.02 -11.50 5.23
C ASN A 697 -29.76 -10.81 5.75
N SER A 698 -28.61 -11.16 5.14
CA SER A 698 -27.19 -11.01 5.52
C SER A 698 -26.20 -10.94 4.32
N VAL A 699 -24.89 -10.70 4.55
CA VAL A 699 -23.69 -10.23 3.75
C VAL A 699 -22.81 -9.60 4.83
N LEU A 700 -22.56 -10.36 5.93
CA LEU A 700 -21.87 -9.86 7.14
C LEU A 700 -20.48 -9.34 6.81
N PHE A 701 -19.87 -8.57 7.72
CA PHE A 701 -18.63 -7.80 7.50
C PHE A 701 -17.42 -8.32 8.30
N THR A 702 -16.12 -8.03 7.96
CA THR A 702 -14.81 -8.10 8.74
C THR A 702 -13.63 -7.63 7.90
N THR A 703 -13.04 -6.45 8.19
CA THR A 703 -11.70 -6.39 8.81
C THR A 703 -11.49 -7.06 10.16
N GLY A 704 -10.24 -7.04 10.58
CA GLY A 704 -9.83 -6.70 11.91
C GLY A 704 -9.14 -5.34 12.08
N ALA A 705 -8.01 -5.36 12.79
CA ALA A 705 -7.39 -4.23 13.42
C ALA A 705 -5.84 -4.33 13.64
N ASN A 706 -4.97 -3.69 12.84
CA ASN A 706 -3.51 -3.62 13.07
C ASN A 706 -2.94 -2.28 13.57
N ALA A 707 -2.10 -2.31 14.62
CA ALA A 707 -1.58 -1.11 15.23
C ALA A 707 -0.58 -0.34 14.33
N GLN A 708 -0.90 0.93 14.03
CA GLN A 708 -0.18 1.81 13.10
C GLN A 708 1.32 2.01 13.41
N ILE A 709 1.73 1.81 14.66
CA ILE A 709 3.11 2.02 15.15
C ILE A 709 3.64 0.73 15.77
N SER A 710 4.86 0.35 15.40
CA SER A 710 5.62 -0.75 15.99
C SER A 710 6.80 -0.25 16.82
N THR A 711 7.12 -0.90 17.94
CA THR A 711 8.30 -0.60 18.78
C THR A 711 8.95 -1.87 19.33
N ASN A 712 10.24 -1.79 19.68
CA ASN A 712 10.92 -2.90 20.35
C ASN A 712 10.73 -2.83 21.89
N GLY A 713 10.02 -3.81 22.46
CA GLY A 713 9.60 -3.83 23.88
C GLY A 713 10.70 -3.89 24.95
N SER A 714 11.99 -3.77 24.58
CA SER A 714 13.14 -3.96 25.47
C SER A 714 13.31 -2.88 26.55
N SER A 715 12.65 -1.72 26.43
CA SER A 715 12.68 -0.63 27.42
C SER A 715 11.34 -0.41 28.14
N GLY A 716 10.51 -1.47 28.25
CA GLY A 716 9.20 -1.40 28.93
C GLY A 716 8.09 -0.72 28.12
N LEU A 717 8.32 -0.51 26.82
CA LEU A 717 7.32 -0.04 25.87
C LEU A 717 6.44 -1.20 25.38
N SER A 718 5.23 -0.86 24.93
CA SER A 718 4.38 -1.80 24.19
C SER A 718 5.02 -2.14 22.85
N ALA A 719 4.89 -3.38 22.40
CA ALA A 719 5.34 -3.80 21.07
C ALA A 719 4.67 -2.99 19.94
N THR A 720 3.46 -2.46 20.19
CA THR A 720 2.73 -1.61 19.25
C THR A 720 1.95 -0.48 19.94
N TYR A 721 1.62 0.56 19.17
CA TYR A 721 0.74 1.68 19.57
C TYR A 721 -0.21 2.07 18.43
N PRO A 722 -1.41 2.59 18.73
CA PRO A 722 -2.41 2.95 17.72
C PRO A 722 -2.09 4.24 16.94
N ASN A 723 -1.14 5.06 17.39
CA ASN A 723 -0.67 6.28 16.72
C ASN A 723 0.63 6.78 17.37
N LEU A 724 1.36 7.64 16.65
CA LEU A 724 2.69 8.12 17.07
C LEU A 724 2.64 8.96 18.36
N ALA A 725 1.55 9.69 18.61
CA ALA A 725 1.38 10.47 19.84
C ALA A 725 1.35 9.58 21.09
N SER A 726 0.71 8.41 21.00
CA SER A 726 0.65 7.41 22.08
C SER A 726 2.03 6.81 22.36
N ALA A 727 2.80 6.50 21.31
CA ALA A 727 4.16 5.98 21.44
C ALA A 727 5.11 7.01 22.08
N VAL A 728 5.06 8.28 21.65
CA VAL A 728 5.86 9.38 22.24
C VAL A 728 5.49 9.60 23.71
N THR A 729 4.20 9.53 24.05
CA THR A 729 3.73 9.68 25.44
C THR A 729 4.29 8.58 26.34
N ALA A 730 4.29 7.32 25.88
CA ALA A 730 4.87 6.21 26.63
C ALA A 730 6.40 6.29 26.71
N LEU A 731 7.09 6.67 25.63
CA LEU A 731 8.54 6.87 25.59
C LEU A 731 9.00 7.90 26.63
N ASN A 732 8.30 9.04 26.74
CA ASN A 732 8.63 10.08 27.73
C ASN A 732 8.47 9.63 29.19
N GLY A 733 7.73 8.54 29.46
CA GLY A 733 7.62 7.90 30.76
C GLY A 733 8.56 6.71 30.98
N ALA A 734 9.31 6.29 29.97
CA ALA A 734 10.13 5.07 30.00
C ALA A 734 11.57 5.30 30.48
N THR A 735 12.20 4.27 31.04
CA THR A 735 13.64 4.25 31.34
C THR A 735 14.37 3.47 30.26
N ILE A 736 15.29 4.13 29.55
CA ILE A 736 15.91 3.62 28.31
C ILE A 736 17.06 2.65 28.63
N VAL A 737 16.71 1.40 28.94
CA VAL A 737 17.66 0.33 29.35
C VAL A 737 18.29 -0.43 28.18
N ALA A 738 17.72 -0.32 26.98
CA ALA A 738 18.24 -0.84 25.72
C ALA A 738 17.97 0.18 24.58
N PRO A 739 18.60 0.06 23.39
CA PRO A 739 18.22 0.84 22.21
C PRO A 739 16.73 0.74 21.92
N VAL A 740 16.09 1.86 21.60
CA VAL A 740 14.67 1.95 21.24
C VAL A 740 14.51 2.33 19.77
N VAL A 741 13.64 1.62 19.07
CA VAL A 741 13.18 1.94 17.72
C VAL A 741 11.65 2.05 17.77
N ILE A 742 11.13 3.16 17.25
CA ILE A 742 9.70 3.41 17.04
C ILE A 742 9.52 3.63 15.54
N SER A 743 8.75 2.76 14.91
CA SER A 743 8.52 2.75 13.46
C SER A 743 7.06 3.05 13.15
N VAL A 744 6.82 4.00 12.25
CA VAL A 744 5.50 4.16 11.62
C VAL A 744 5.40 3.13 10.49
N ASN A 745 4.37 2.29 10.51
CA ASN A 745 4.18 1.28 9.46
C ASN A 745 3.92 1.98 8.11
N ALA A 746 4.28 1.38 6.98
CA ALA A 746 4.09 2.01 5.67
C ALA A 746 2.60 2.32 5.38
N GLY A 747 2.31 3.34 4.57
CA GLY A 747 0.94 3.75 4.22
C GLY A 747 0.16 4.43 5.34
N ASN A 748 0.76 4.68 6.50
CA ASN A 748 0.11 5.30 7.66
C ASN A 748 0.52 6.78 7.81
N PRO A 749 -0.17 7.73 7.15
CA PRO A 749 0.03 9.15 7.43
C PRO A 749 -0.37 9.47 8.88
N GLN A 750 0.21 10.53 9.45
CA GLN A 750 -0.10 10.99 10.79
C GLN A 750 -0.38 12.50 10.80
N THR A 751 -1.15 12.96 11.78
CA THR A 751 -1.28 14.40 12.09
C THR A 751 -0.58 14.68 13.40
N ALA A 752 0.29 15.68 13.43
CA ALA A 752 0.96 16.13 14.64
C ALA A 752 -0.08 16.69 15.64
N PRO A 753 0.06 16.43 16.95
CA PRO A 753 -0.77 17.08 17.95
C PRO A 753 -0.50 18.60 17.95
N ALA A 754 -1.43 19.40 18.47
CA ALA A 754 -1.25 20.85 18.58
C ALA A 754 0.04 21.20 19.34
N GLY A 755 1.00 21.83 18.67
CA GLY A 755 2.32 22.08 19.25
C GLY A 755 3.29 20.88 19.22
N GLY A 756 3.06 19.88 18.38
CA GLY A 756 4.04 18.88 17.96
C GLY A 756 4.35 17.74 18.91
N TYR A 757 5.00 16.70 18.38
CA TYR A 757 5.53 15.58 19.16
C TYR A 757 6.68 16.07 20.06
N SER A 758 6.33 16.42 21.29
CA SER A 758 7.27 16.85 22.32
C SER A 758 7.95 15.62 22.94
N ILE A 759 9.21 15.40 22.57
CA ILE A 759 10.07 14.34 23.06
C ILE A 759 10.93 14.92 24.19
N THR A 760 10.89 14.28 25.36
CA THR A 760 11.71 14.60 26.55
C THR A 760 12.52 13.40 27.02
N ALA A 761 12.36 12.23 26.40
CA ALA A 761 13.16 11.05 26.68
C ALA A 761 14.62 11.23 26.22
N THR A 762 15.53 10.60 26.95
CA THR A 762 16.98 10.76 26.79
C THR A 762 17.63 9.39 26.71
N GLY A 763 18.30 9.12 25.59
CA GLY A 763 19.08 7.90 25.36
C GLY A 763 20.54 8.04 25.80
N THR A 764 21.36 7.07 25.39
CA THR A 764 22.82 7.10 25.56
C THR A 764 23.52 6.61 24.29
N ALA A 765 24.85 6.74 24.22
CA ALA A 765 25.65 6.21 23.12
C ALA A 765 25.51 4.69 22.90
N SER A 766 25.11 3.93 23.93
CA SER A 766 24.82 2.49 23.83
C SER A 766 23.32 2.18 23.66
N ASN A 767 22.45 3.05 24.16
CA ASN A 767 20.99 2.90 24.15
C ASN A 767 20.36 4.11 23.45
N THR A 768 20.47 4.17 22.12
CA THR A 768 19.90 5.26 21.32
C THR A 768 18.37 5.17 21.21
N ILE A 769 17.72 6.28 20.86
CA ILE A 769 16.29 6.30 20.51
C ILE A 769 16.19 6.61 19.01
N THR A 770 15.41 5.86 18.24
CA THR A 770 15.25 6.05 16.79
C THR A 770 13.78 6.08 16.39
N PHE A 771 13.34 7.16 15.76
CA PHE A 771 12.03 7.26 15.10
C PHE A 771 12.21 7.07 13.60
N THR A 772 11.56 6.07 13.02
CA THR A 772 11.63 5.76 11.57
C THR A 772 10.27 5.95 10.91
N GLY A 773 10.21 6.86 9.94
CA GLY A 773 8.97 7.22 9.24
C GLY A 773 8.63 6.34 8.04
N ASN A 774 9.56 5.56 7.50
CA ASN A 774 9.35 4.68 6.33
C ASN A 774 8.73 5.36 5.10
N GLY A 775 8.97 6.67 4.92
CA GLY A 775 8.42 7.51 3.84
C GLY A 775 7.09 8.20 4.17
N ASN A 776 6.43 7.82 5.26
CA ASN A 776 5.11 8.34 5.64
C ASN A 776 5.09 9.86 5.84
N THR A 777 3.93 10.44 5.52
CA THR A 777 3.66 11.86 5.67
C THR A 777 3.11 12.18 7.06
N ILE A 778 3.76 13.10 7.76
CA ILE A 778 3.22 13.78 8.92
C ILE A 778 2.79 15.19 8.52
N THR A 779 1.51 15.50 8.75
CA THR A 779 0.95 16.84 8.55
C THR A 779 0.92 17.61 9.86
N ALA A 780 1.18 18.93 9.82
CA ALA A 780 1.02 19.83 10.97
C ALA A 780 -0.42 19.87 11.50
N SER A 781 -0.61 20.43 12.70
CA SER A 781 -1.93 20.52 13.34
C SER A 781 -2.87 21.46 12.57
N ALA A 782 -4.17 21.18 12.60
CA ALA A 782 -5.18 22.01 11.96
C ALA A 782 -5.55 23.24 12.82
N SER A 783 -5.59 24.41 12.17
CA SER A 783 -6.16 25.70 12.59
C SER A 783 -6.16 25.98 14.09
N LEU A 784 -4.99 26.39 14.61
CA LEU A 784 -4.88 26.89 15.98
C LEU A 784 -5.59 28.24 16.15
N THR A 785 -6.23 28.44 17.31
CA THR A 785 -6.86 29.72 17.68
C THR A 785 -5.81 30.85 17.69
N ALA A 786 -6.14 32.00 17.11
CA ALA A 786 -5.28 33.17 17.09
C ALA A 786 -4.78 33.53 18.51
N GLY A 787 -3.46 33.45 18.71
CA GLY A 787 -2.81 33.58 20.02
C GLY A 787 -2.16 32.29 20.55
N ALA A 788 -2.28 31.15 19.86
CA ALA A 788 -1.33 30.05 20.01
C ALA A 788 0.06 30.49 19.48
N LEU A 789 1.14 30.21 20.23
CA LEU A 789 2.42 30.91 20.04
C LEU A 789 3.53 30.09 19.38
N ASN A 790 3.31 28.79 19.12
CA ASN A 790 4.21 27.93 18.35
C ASN A 790 3.45 26.73 17.79
N ASP A 791 3.87 26.25 16.62
CA ASP A 791 3.48 24.95 16.09
C ASP A 791 4.70 24.26 15.47
N GLY A 792 4.57 23.00 15.07
CA GLY A 792 5.63 22.24 14.42
C GLY A 792 5.51 20.75 14.67
N ILE A 793 6.29 19.94 13.94
CA ILE A 793 6.05 18.51 13.87
C ILE A 793 6.81 17.73 14.96
N PHE A 794 8.13 17.88 15.08
CA PHE A 794 8.92 17.28 16.17
C PHE A 794 9.61 18.33 17.05
N LYS A 795 9.64 18.10 18.37
CA LYS A 795 10.32 18.96 19.35
C LYS A 795 11.12 18.09 20.33
N LEU A 796 12.46 18.14 20.24
CA LEU A 796 13.36 17.45 21.18
C LEU A 796 13.75 18.46 22.27
N ILE A 797 13.41 18.16 23.53
CA ILE A 797 13.46 19.11 24.65
C ILE A 797 14.34 18.51 25.75
N GLY A 798 15.61 18.93 25.82
CA GLY A 798 16.63 18.30 26.69
C GLY A 798 17.01 16.86 26.31
N SER A 799 16.47 16.33 25.21
CA SER A 799 16.73 14.97 24.75
C SER A 799 18.16 14.80 24.27
N ASP A 800 18.80 13.69 24.66
CA ASP A 800 20.06 13.25 24.05
C ASP A 800 19.91 11.92 23.30
N TYR A 801 20.73 11.72 22.25
CA TYR A 801 20.83 10.50 21.45
C TYR A 801 19.53 10.03 20.77
N VAL A 802 18.64 10.97 20.41
CA VAL A 802 17.44 10.72 19.60
C VAL A 802 17.76 10.89 18.10
N THR A 803 17.29 9.95 17.28
CA THR A 803 17.35 10.01 15.81
C THR A 803 15.95 10.15 15.23
N ILE A 804 15.73 11.12 14.34
CA ILE A 804 14.48 11.30 13.57
C ILE A 804 14.80 11.08 12.09
N GLN A 805 14.21 10.06 11.47
CA GLN A 805 14.55 9.69 10.09
C GLN A 805 13.41 9.19 9.21
N GLY A 806 13.50 9.46 7.91
CA GLY A 806 12.64 8.87 6.88
C GLY A 806 11.19 9.36 6.91
N PHE A 807 10.92 10.56 7.41
CA PHE A 807 9.59 11.19 7.38
C PHE A 807 9.46 12.19 6.24
N THR A 808 8.26 12.27 5.66
CA THR A 808 7.81 13.46 4.93
C THR A 808 7.05 14.35 5.91
N MET A 809 7.42 15.62 6.04
CA MET A 809 6.90 16.57 7.02
C MET A 809 6.30 17.77 6.28
N GLN A 810 4.99 17.98 6.38
CA GLN A 810 4.27 18.98 5.61
C GLN A 810 3.34 19.87 6.45
N GLU A 811 3.08 21.07 5.96
CA GLU A 811 2.13 22.00 6.57
C GLU A 811 0.66 21.62 6.30
N ASN A 812 -0.25 22.04 7.17
CA ASN A 812 -1.67 21.71 7.03
C ASN A 812 -2.37 22.66 6.03
N ALA A 813 -2.93 22.11 4.95
CA ALA A 813 -3.62 22.88 3.92
C ALA A 813 -4.85 23.66 4.44
N ALA A 814 -5.40 23.29 5.60
CA ALA A 814 -6.49 24.01 6.25
C ALA A 814 -6.06 25.30 6.96
N ASN A 815 -4.75 25.58 7.10
CA ASN A 815 -4.21 26.76 7.78
C ASN A 815 -4.27 28.01 6.87
N ILE A 816 -5.47 28.35 6.41
CA ILE A 816 -5.70 29.44 5.44
C ILE A 816 -5.37 30.82 6.01
N THR A 817 -4.95 31.73 5.12
CA THR A 817 -4.30 33.00 5.46
C THR A 817 -5.18 33.96 6.28
N THR A 818 -5.03 33.94 7.61
CA THR A 818 -5.34 35.11 8.44
C THR A 818 -4.15 36.07 8.41
N ALA A 819 -4.41 37.38 8.28
CA ALA A 819 -3.36 38.34 7.95
C ALA A 819 -2.33 38.51 9.09
N ALA A 820 -1.04 38.59 8.73
CA ALA A 820 0.12 38.58 9.63
C ALA A 820 0.31 39.84 10.52
N ALA A 821 -0.78 40.54 10.86
CA ALA A 821 -0.75 41.75 11.71
C ALA A 821 -0.76 41.44 13.22
N SER A 822 -1.10 40.22 13.62
CA SER A 822 -1.15 39.80 15.03
C SER A 822 -0.76 38.33 15.27
N ASN A 823 -0.27 37.63 14.24
CA ASN A 823 0.13 36.24 14.38
C ASN A 823 1.65 36.13 14.61
N ASN A 824 2.03 35.84 15.86
CA ASN A 824 3.42 35.63 16.27
C ASN A 824 3.84 34.15 16.24
N MET A 825 3.03 33.27 15.62
CA MET A 825 3.35 31.85 15.42
C MET A 825 4.76 31.68 14.85
N THR A 826 5.40 30.61 15.30
CA THR A 826 6.68 30.12 14.79
C THR A 826 6.46 28.65 14.47
N GLU A 827 6.82 28.23 13.25
CA GLU A 827 6.54 26.90 12.72
C GLU A 827 7.84 26.15 12.41
N TRP A 828 7.94 24.90 12.85
CA TRP A 828 9.16 24.10 12.76
C TRP A 828 8.89 22.71 12.19
N GLY A 829 9.70 22.23 11.23
CA GLY A 829 9.72 20.81 10.89
C GLY A 829 10.26 19.99 12.06
N VAL A 830 11.46 20.33 12.52
CA VAL A 830 12.05 19.80 13.75
C VAL A 830 12.67 20.92 14.59
N ALA A 831 12.42 20.91 15.91
CA ALA A 831 13.10 21.79 16.85
C ALA A 831 13.96 21.05 17.88
N LEU A 832 15.11 21.64 18.23
CA LEU A 832 16.05 21.20 19.26
C LEU A 832 16.15 22.29 20.33
N LEU A 833 15.53 22.07 21.50
CA LEU A 833 15.36 23.07 22.55
C LEU A 833 15.92 22.59 23.89
N TYR A 834 16.35 23.52 24.73
CA TYR A 834 16.75 23.19 26.10
C TYR A 834 15.54 23.02 27.02
N ASN A 835 15.69 22.14 28.01
CA ASN A 835 14.71 21.87 29.06
C ASN A 835 14.99 22.73 30.31
N SER A 836 16.27 22.87 30.70
CA SER A 836 16.70 23.80 31.76
C SER A 836 18.08 24.41 31.47
N ILE A 837 18.51 25.43 32.23
CA ILE A 837 19.84 26.05 32.08
C ILE A 837 21.02 25.07 32.29
N THR A 838 20.74 23.86 32.77
CA THR A 838 21.67 22.76 32.96
C THR A 838 21.43 21.57 32.02
N ASP A 839 20.43 21.64 31.13
CA ASP A 839 19.91 20.51 30.37
C ASP A 839 19.45 20.92 28.95
N GLY A 840 20.38 20.89 27.99
CA GLY A 840 20.16 21.13 26.55
C GLY A 840 20.10 19.85 25.72
N ALA A 841 19.60 19.89 24.50
CA ALA A 841 19.45 18.70 23.66
C ALA A 841 20.75 18.37 22.90
N LYS A 842 21.36 17.19 23.13
CA LYS A 842 22.72 16.86 22.65
C LYS A 842 22.84 15.55 21.88
N ASN A 843 23.78 15.48 20.94
CA ASN A 843 24.10 14.27 20.16
C ASN A 843 22.94 13.68 19.33
N ASN A 844 21.88 14.45 19.08
CA ASN A 844 20.72 14.00 18.29
C ASN A 844 21.03 13.99 16.79
N ILE A 845 20.28 13.20 16.01
CA ILE A 845 20.49 13.02 14.57
C ILE A 845 19.17 13.24 13.82
N ILE A 846 19.09 14.29 13.00
CA ILE A 846 17.96 14.53 12.11
C ILE A 846 18.42 14.18 10.69
N GLN A 847 17.92 13.08 10.13
CA GLN A 847 18.45 12.58 8.85
C GLN A 847 17.45 12.02 7.85
N ASN A 848 17.71 12.22 6.57
CA ASN A 848 16.93 11.64 5.46
C ASN A 848 15.42 11.96 5.54
N ASN A 849 15.04 13.15 6.01
CA ASN A 849 13.66 13.63 6.03
C ASN A 849 13.38 14.62 4.89
N THR A 850 12.16 14.63 4.38
CA THR A 850 11.65 15.67 3.47
C THR A 850 10.81 16.65 4.29
N ILE A 851 11.12 17.94 4.28
CA ILE A 851 10.43 18.98 5.04
C ILE A 851 9.94 20.06 4.08
N SER A 852 8.63 20.31 4.03
CA SER A 852 8.00 21.33 3.18
C SER A 852 6.88 22.04 3.94
N LEU A 853 7.19 23.19 4.54
CA LEU A 853 6.20 24.03 5.23
C LEU A 853 5.59 25.08 4.28
N ASN A 854 5.05 26.19 4.81
CA ASN A 854 4.41 27.23 4.03
C ASN A 854 4.99 28.65 4.26
N ARG A 855 6.02 28.99 3.48
CA ARG A 855 6.64 30.32 3.28
C ARG A 855 5.72 31.50 2.85
N ILE A 856 4.41 31.40 3.11
CA ILE A 856 3.46 32.51 3.08
C ILE A 856 3.30 33.11 4.49
N TYR A 857 3.43 32.31 5.56
CA TYR A 857 3.55 32.85 6.91
C TYR A 857 4.99 33.30 7.18
N SER A 858 5.14 34.31 8.03
CA SER A 858 6.44 34.71 8.56
C SER A 858 6.86 33.79 9.72
N ASN A 859 8.17 33.55 9.87
CA ASN A 859 8.81 32.74 10.91
C ASN A 859 8.64 31.20 10.72
N THR A 860 8.77 30.73 9.46
CA THR A 860 8.81 29.29 9.14
C THR A 860 10.24 28.74 9.07
N PHE A 861 10.49 27.58 9.71
CA PHE A 861 11.83 26.97 9.83
C PHE A 861 11.80 25.49 9.43
N GLY A 862 12.78 25.07 8.62
CA GLY A 862 12.99 23.64 8.36
C GLY A 862 13.44 22.90 9.61
N ILE A 863 14.59 23.32 10.17
CA ILE A 863 15.13 22.82 11.43
C ILE A 863 15.61 24.01 12.29
N TYR A 864 15.19 24.06 13.56
CA TYR A 864 15.44 25.18 14.48
C TYR A 864 16.04 24.71 15.81
N SER A 865 17.18 25.28 16.23
CA SER A 865 17.76 25.05 17.56
C SER A 865 18.00 26.36 18.29
N ASN A 866 17.69 26.41 19.59
CA ASN A 866 17.81 27.61 20.39
C ASN A 866 18.11 27.33 21.87
N VAL A 867 19.06 28.08 22.45
CA VAL A 867 19.41 28.08 23.90
C VAL A 867 19.21 29.44 24.59
N GLN A 868 18.38 30.28 23.98
CA GLN A 868 18.02 31.64 24.39
C GLN A 868 16.54 31.79 24.80
N HIS A 869 15.68 30.81 24.53
CA HIS A 869 14.33 30.67 25.11
C HIS A 869 13.99 29.19 25.31
N SER A 870 13.18 28.84 26.33
CA SER A 870 12.76 27.45 26.53
C SER A 870 11.61 27.06 25.58
N SER A 871 11.27 25.77 25.56
CA SER A 871 10.05 25.25 24.90
C SER A 871 8.74 25.76 25.52
N THR A 872 8.76 26.14 26.81
CA THR A 872 7.60 26.57 27.59
C THR A 872 7.46 28.08 27.73
N ALA A 873 8.53 28.84 27.48
CA ALA A 873 8.61 30.28 27.71
C ALA A 873 9.25 31.02 26.52
N VAL A 874 8.83 30.66 25.29
CA VAL A 874 9.29 31.26 24.02
C VAL A 874 9.20 32.80 24.01
N THR A 875 8.32 33.39 24.82
CA THR A 875 8.10 34.84 24.88
C THR A 875 9.07 35.63 25.75
N THR A 876 10.01 34.95 26.43
CA THR A 876 10.98 35.58 27.34
C THR A 876 12.40 35.10 27.05
N SER A 877 13.31 36.04 26.74
CA SER A 877 14.73 35.71 26.60
C SER A 877 15.31 35.20 27.93
N ALA A 878 15.85 34.00 27.88
CA ALA A 878 16.30 33.19 29.01
C ALA A 878 17.61 32.44 28.68
N ASN A 879 18.55 33.15 28.06
CA ASN A 879 19.88 32.63 27.68
C ASN A 879 20.55 31.80 28.79
N ILE A 880 20.92 30.55 28.45
CA ILE A 880 21.65 29.64 29.34
C ILE A 880 23.01 30.22 29.78
N THR A 881 23.53 29.74 30.91
CA THR A 881 24.82 30.20 31.48
C THR A 881 25.81 29.08 31.77
N LEU A 882 25.45 27.82 31.51
CA LEU A 882 26.25 26.63 31.81
C LEU A 882 26.31 25.69 30.60
N ALA A 883 27.49 25.11 30.34
CA ALA A 883 27.74 24.22 29.20
C ALA A 883 26.77 23.03 29.07
N THR A 884 26.23 22.51 30.17
CA THR A 884 25.31 21.35 30.12
C THR A 884 23.91 21.72 29.59
N GLY A 885 23.55 23.02 29.63
CA GLY A 885 22.36 23.57 28.98
C GLY A 885 22.47 23.74 27.47
N SER A 886 23.66 23.54 26.88
CA SER A 886 23.91 23.78 25.45
C SER A 886 23.31 22.70 24.54
N ASN A 887 22.90 23.09 23.33
CA ASN A 887 22.40 22.17 22.31
C ASN A 887 23.59 21.67 21.45
N SER A 888 24.44 20.84 22.04
CA SER A 888 25.77 20.48 21.49
C SER A 888 25.85 19.09 20.82
N GLY A 889 26.72 18.94 19.82
CA GLY A 889 27.03 17.66 19.17
C GLY A 889 25.94 17.09 18.24
N ASN A 890 24.91 17.87 17.93
CA ASN A 890 23.77 17.45 17.09
C ASN A 890 24.16 17.39 15.61
N LYS A 891 23.50 16.51 14.84
CA LYS A 891 23.88 16.13 13.47
C LYS A 891 22.68 16.22 12.53
N ILE A 892 22.84 16.95 11.43
CA ILE A 892 21.77 17.20 10.45
C ILE A 892 22.25 16.72 9.08
N TYR A 893 21.76 15.59 8.57
CA TYR A 893 22.31 14.92 7.38
C TYR A 893 21.25 14.50 6.35
N GLY A 894 21.50 14.69 5.04
CA GLY A 894 20.67 14.08 3.99
C GLY A 894 19.22 14.58 3.90
N ASN A 895 18.84 15.64 4.62
CA ASN A 895 17.47 16.15 4.61
C ASN A 895 17.21 17.02 3.37
N SER A 896 15.99 16.92 2.84
CA SER A 896 15.48 17.79 1.78
C SER A 896 14.52 18.81 2.39
N ILE A 897 14.90 20.09 2.42
CA ILE A 897 14.14 21.17 3.07
C ILE A 897 13.67 22.15 1.99
N SER A 898 12.40 22.53 2.04
CA SER A 898 11.81 23.47 1.09
C SER A 898 10.69 24.32 1.69
N ASN A 899 10.30 25.37 0.98
CA ASN A 899 9.10 26.18 1.26
C ASN A 899 9.07 26.81 2.68
N VAL A 900 10.22 27.24 3.19
CA VAL A 900 10.42 27.88 4.51
C VAL A 900 11.11 29.24 4.39
N ASP A 901 10.96 30.14 5.37
CA ASP A 901 11.76 31.37 5.47
C ASP A 901 13.24 31.05 5.73
N TYR A 902 13.49 30.15 6.69
CA TYR A 902 14.81 29.76 7.17
C TYR A 902 15.01 28.24 7.02
N GLY A 903 16.15 27.83 6.46
CA GLY A 903 16.44 26.41 6.22
C GLY A 903 16.81 25.65 7.50
N ILE A 904 18.02 25.89 8.00
CA ILE A 904 18.53 25.32 9.26
C ILE A 904 19.11 26.43 10.13
N VAL A 905 18.73 26.46 11.41
CA VAL A 905 19.10 27.55 12.34
C VAL A 905 19.60 26.97 13.67
N PHE A 906 20.74 27.47 14.16
CA PHE A 906 21.25 27.21 15.51
C PHE A 906 21.59 28.52 16.23
N GLU A 907 20.85 28.81 17.30
CA GLU A 907 20.95 30.00 18.14
C GLU A 907 21.61 29.67 19.48
N GLY A 908 22.95 29.75 19.50
CA GLY A 908 23.77 29.43 20.66
C GLY A 908 23.77 30.48 21.76
N SER A 909 24.48 30.22 22.86
CA SER A 909 24.51 31.10 24.03
C SER A 909 25.45 32.30 23.89
N PHE A 910 25.00 33.47 24.35
CA PHE A 910 25.84 34.66 24.56
C PHE A 910 26.88 34.47 25.68
N THR A 911 26.70 33.47 26.55
CA THR A 911 27.66 33.14 27.61
C THR A 911 28.78 32.26 27.05
N ALA A 912 30.01 32.77 27.03
CA ALA A 912 31.17 32.10 26.43
C ALA A 912 31.47 30.69 26.97
N ALA A 913 31.09 30.39 28.21
CA ALA A 913 31.22 29.07 28.83
C ALA A 913 30.03 28.12 28.57
N ALA A 914 29.04 28.56 27.78
CA ALA A 914 27.82 27.84 27.44
C ALA A 914 27.48 27.90 25.93
N MET A 915 28.40 28.42 25.10
CA MET A 915 28.31 28.38 23.64
C MET A 915 28.20 26.93 23.16
N ASP A 916 27.28 26.66 22.22
CA ASP A 916 27.06 25.31 21.68
C ASP A 916 28.32 24.83 20.96
N SER A 917 28.67 23.55 21.14
CA SER A 917 29.90 22.99 20.60
C SER A 917 29.66 21.75 19.74
N GLY A 918 30.29 21.70 18.57
CA GLY A 918 30.42 20.46 17.78
C GLY A 918 29.17 20.05 17.00
N ASN A 919 28.24 20.97 16.75
CA ASN A 919 27.11 20.70 15.85
C ASN A 919 27.60 20.55 14.39
N ASP A 920 27.01 19.59 13.67
CA ASP A 920 27.43 19.17 12.33
C ASP A 920 26.25 19.18 11.34
N ILE A 921 26.32 20.06 10.33
CA ILE A 921 25.32 20.21 9.27
C ILE A 921 25.95 19.75 7.95
N GLY A 922 25.47 18.61 7.45
CA GLY A 922 25.87 18.03 6.16
C GLY A 922 27.09 17.10 6.20
N GLY A 923 27.82 17.04 7.32
CA GLY A 923 28.79 15.98 7.60
C GLY A 923 30.09 16.07 6.80
N SER A 924 30.62 14.90 6.46
CA SER A 924 31.96 14.73 5.88
C SER A 924 31.97 14.23 4.43
N SER A 925 30.82 14.00 3.82
CA SER A 925 30.73 13.60 2.40
C SER A 925 29.38 13.97 1.76
N LEU A 926 29.26 13.76 0.45
CA LEU A 926 28.02 13.99 -0.29
C LEU A 926 26.86 13.07 0.14
N SER A 927 27.11 11.91 0.76
CA SER A 927 26.02 11.02 1.23
C SER A 927 25.33 11.53 2.49
N THR A 928 25.85 12.59 3.12
CA THR A 928 25.24 13.28 4.27
C THR A 928 24.78 14.70 3.93
N ALA A 929 24.88 15.14 2.67
CA ALA A 929 24.55 16.49 2.23
C ALA A 929 23.06 16.82 2.39
N ASN A 930 22.73 17.93 3.06
CA ASN A 930 21.35 18.46 3.03
C ASN A 930 21.11 19.29 1.77
N THR A 931 19.87 19.29 1.27
CA THR A 931 19.42 20.09 0.14
C THR A 931 18.34 21.07 0.62
N ILE A 932 18.57 22.37 0.49
CA ILE A 932 17.67 23.44 0.98
C ILE A 932 17.25 24.31 -0.20
N THR A 933 15.96 24.30 -0.57
CA THR A 933 15.46 24.91 -1.81
C THR A 933 14.25 25.82 -1.58
N ASN A 934 14.03 26.77 -2.50
CA ASN A 934 12.88 27.70 -2.48
C ASN A 934 12.68 28.44 -1.14
N TRP A 935 13.78 28.75 -0.43
CA TRP A 935 13.74 29.36 0.90
C TRP A 935 13.76 30.89 0.88
N GLY A 936 13.19 31.52 1.91
CA GLY A 936 13.12 32.97 2.13
C GLY A 936 11.76 33.59 1.77
N GLY A 937 11.22 34.39 2.68
CA GLY A 937 9.88 34.99 2.57
C GLY A 937 9.73 36.37 3.24
N LEU A 938 8.56 36.61 3.83
CA LEU A 938 8.02 37.94 4.17
C LEU A 938 8.57 38.53 5.48
N VAL A 939 9.74 39.17 5.41
CA VAL A 939 10.32 39.96 6.52
C VAL A 939 9.70 41.37 6.60
N SER A 940 8.41 41.46 6.88
CA SER A 940 7.66 42.75 6.98
C SER A 940 7.94 43.50 8.29
N GLY A 941 9.21 43.74 8.63
CA GLY A 941 9.66 44.57 9.75
C GLY A 941 9.44 43.99 11.16
N VAL A 942 8.62 42.95 11.30
CA VAL A 942 8.35 42.24 12.56
C VAL A 942 8.69 40.77 12.38
N ILE A 943 9.92 40.40 12.73
CA ILE A 943 10.20 39.04 13.18
C ILE A 943 9.49 38.87 14.53
N SER A 944 8.95 37.68 14.79
CA SER A 944 8.30 37.39 16.07
C SER A 944 9.29 37.62 17.20
N GLY A 945 8.91 38.40 18.22
CA GLY A 945 9.77 38.68 19.38
C GLY A 945 10.07 37.46 20.28
N TYR A 946 9.73 36.27 19.79
CA TYR A 946 9.82 34.96 20.44
C TYR A 946 10.88 34.05 19.78
N VAL A 947 11.57 34.54 18.75
CA VAL A 947 12.75 33.89 18.13
C VAL A 947 13.95 34.85 18.16
N SER A 948 15.15 34.29 18.29
CA SER A 948 16.39 35.08 18.38
C SER A 948 16.97 35.58 17.05
N VAL A 949 16.36 35.17 15.92
CA VAL A 949 16.95 35.36 14.59
C VAL A 949 17.05 36.82 14.15
N THR A 950 18.12 37.12 13.41
CA THR A 950 18.32 38.42 12.77
C THR A 950 17.30 38.68 11.66
N THR A 951 17.07 39.95 11.34
CA THR A 951 16.20 40.42 10.25
C THR A 951 16.70 40.11 8.83
N MET A 952 17.57 39.11 8.65
CA MET A 952 18.11 38.66 7.37
C MET A 952 17.77 37.19 7.13
N ASN A 953 16.99 36.93 6.07
CA ASN A 953 16.66 35.57 5.62
C ASN A 953 17.95 34.78 5.34
N SER A 954 18.07 33.60 5.95
CA SER A 954 19.28 32.79 5.92
C SER A 954 18.99 31.32 5.61
N GLY A 955 19.71 30.75 4.64
CA GLY A 955 19.59 29.34 4.29
C GLY A 955 20.11 28.41 5.39
N ILE A 956 21.29 28.71 5.92
CA ILE A 956 21.82 28.18 7.19
C ILE A 956 22.28 29.36 8.07
N TYR A 957 21.84 29.41 9.33
CA TYR A 957 22.27 30.40 10.33
C TYR A 957 22.87 29.72 11.57
N MET A 958 24.01 30.23 12.04
CA MET A 958 24.83 29.65 13.11
C MET A 958 25.37 30.75 14.04
N ASP A 959 24.58 31.19 15.03
CA ASP A 959 25.02 32.16 16.04
C ASP A 959 25.64 31.44 17.24
N HIS A 960 26.75 31.98 17.77
CA HIS A 960 27.42 31.51 19.00
C HIS A 960 27.85 30.03 19.03
N GLN A 961 27.96 29.39 17.86
CA GLN A 961 28.46 28.04 17.71
C GLN A 961 29.99 28.00 17.77
N ILE A 962 30.59 27.00 18.41
CA ILE A 962 32.04 26.70 18.35
C ILE A 962 32.26 25.24 17.91
N ASN A 963 33.45 24.94 17.37
CA ASN A 963 33.80 23.59 16.87
C ASN A 963 32.84 23.02 15.80
N ASP A 964 32.06 23.89 15.15
CA ASP A 964 30.94 23.55 14.28
C ASP A 964 31.38 23.23 12.84
N ASN A 965 30.68 22.27 12.22
CA ASN A 965 30.84 21.91 10.82
C ASN A 965 29.57 22.26 10.04
N VAL A 966 29.73 22.93 8.90
CA VAL A 966 28.66 23.20 7.92
C VAL A 966 29.25 22.88 6.56
N SER A 967 29.14 21.62 6.11
CA SER A 967 29.84 21.15 4.93
C SER A 967 28.95 20.33 3.99
N PHE A 968 29.28 20.31 2.70
CA PHE A 968 28.57 19.58 1.62
C PHE A 968 27.10 19.97 1.35
N ASN A 969 26.53 20.95 2.04
CA ASN A 969 25.13 21.34 1.86
C ASN A 969 24.90 22.06 0.52
N THR A 970 23.73 21.86 -0.10
CA THR A 970 23.32 22.55 -1.33
C THR A 970 22.13 23.47 -1.04
N LEU A 971 22.24 24.75 -1.38
CA LEU A 971 21.27 25.79 -1.05
C LEU A 971 20.86 26.61 -2.28
N SER A 972 19.55 26.78 -2.49
CA SER A 972 18.98 27.70 -3.49
C SER A 972 17.80 28.48 -2.93
N SER A 973 17.91 29.81 -2.86
CA SER A 973 16.80 30.67 -2.40
C SER A 973 15.60 30.63 -3.35
N ALA A 974 14.44 31.06 -2.85
CA ALA A 974 13.28 31.38 -3.66
C ALA A 974 13.59 32.49 -4.68
N THR A 975 12.92 32.45 -5.84
CA THR A 975 13.03 33.49 -6.87
C THR A 975 12.17 34.71 -6.56
N ASN A 976 10.90 34.47 -6.27
CA ASN A 976 9.87 35.48 -6.05
C ASN A 976 9.69 35.74 -4.55
N ILE A 977 10.41 36.74 -4.01
CA ILE A 977 10.32 37.16 -2.60
C ILE A 977 9.74 38.57 -2.56
N THR A 978 8.43 38.67 -2.29
CA THR A 978 7.59 39.81 -2.68
C THR A 978 7.47 40.91 -1.61
N THR A 979 7.04 42.10 -2.05
CA THR A 979 6.58 43.25 -1.24
C THR A 979 7.59 44.08 -0.45
N ILE A 980 8.83 43.63 -0.20
CA ILE A 980 9.79 44.37 0.63
C ILE A 980 10.67 45.34 -0.20
N THR A 981 10.85 46.57 0.30
CA THR A 981 11.61 47.64 -0.37
C THR A 981 13.13 47.55 -0.23
N THR A 982 13.66 46.69 0.65
CA THR A 982 15.08 46.34 0.79
C THR A 982 15.20 45.00 1.51
N VAL A 983 15.98 44.06 0.99
CA VAL A 983 16.18 42.74 1.64
C VAL A 983 17.66 42.35 1.77
N GLY A 984 18.03 41.83 2.93
CA GLY A 984 19.32 41.18 3.19
C GLY A 984 19.17 39.66 3.16
N PHE A 985 20.01 38.98 2.38
CA PHE A 985 20.03 37.52 2.24
C PHE A 985 21.41 36.94 2.50
N TRP A 986 21.47 35.82 3.20
CA TRP A 986 22.68 35.00 3.34
C TRP A 986 22.44 33.54 2.96
N GLY A 987 23.33 32.95 2.16
CA GLY A 987 23.29 31.49 1.94
C GLY A 987 23.66 30.75 3.22
N ILE A 988 24.86 30.99 3.73
CA ILE A 988 25.34 30.44 5.02
C ILE A 988 25.93 31.57 5.86
N TYR A 989 25.35 31.83 7.03
CA TYR A 989 25.74 32.94 7.92
C TYR A 989 26.15 32.43 9.31
N LYS A 990 27.42 32.60 9.65
CA LYS A 990 27.93 32.43 11.02
C LYS A 990 27.98 33.78 11.75
N ASN A 991 27.60 33.81 13.01
CA ASN A 991 27.57 35.05 13.77
C ASN A 991 28.02 34.87 15.23
N TYR A 992 28.35 35.99 15.86
CA TYR A 992 28.48 36.14 17.30
C TYR A 992 27.80 37.46 17.68
N SER A 993 26.46 37.47 17.66
CA SER A 993 25.65 38.69 17.83
C SER A 993 25.88 39.43 19.17
N SER A 994 26.17 38.74 20.28
CA SER A 994 26.57 39.37 21.54
C SER A 994 27.29 38.41 22.51
N GLY A 995 28.33 38.89 23.20
CA GLY A 995 29.30 38.00 23.85
C GLY A 995 30.31 37.44 22.85
N GLN A 996 31.41 36.83 23.32
CA GLN A 996 32.53 36.41 22.47
C GLN A 996 33.14 35.09 22.98
N PRO A 997 33.53 34.15 22.09
CA PRO A 997 34.12 32.88 22.48
C PRO A 997 35.52 33.03 23.07
N VAL A 998 35.95 32.04 23.87
CA VAL A 998 37.28 31.98 24.49
C VAL A 998 37.92 30.61 24.28
N GLY A 999 39.26 30.56 24.29
CA GLY A 999 40.02 29.32 24.15
C GLY A 999 40.24 28.87 22.70
N THR A 1000 40.37 27.56 22.48
CA THR A 1000 40.71 26.96 21.19
C THR A 1000 39.46 26.34 20.57
N PHE A 1001 39.13 26.74 19.34
CA PHE A 1001 38.05 26.11 18.55
C PHE A 1001 38.38 26.12 17.06
N THR A 1002 37.75 25.22 16.29
CA THR A 1002 37.88 25.17 14.82
C THR A 1002 36.51 25.02 14.16
N SER A 1003 36.09 26.02 13.37
CA SER A 1003 34.83 25.97 12.63
C SER A 1003 35.09 25.68 11.13
N ASN A 1004 34.34 24.75 10.55
CA ASN A 1004 34.61 24.11 9.25
C ASN A 1004 33.45 24.27 8.27
N TYR A 1005 33.59 25.15 7.29
CA TYR A 1005 32.53 25.55 6.36
C TYR A 1005 32.96 25.19 4.93
N ASN A 1006 32.83 23.91 4.52
CA ASN A 1006 33.55 23.39 3.35
C ASN A 1006 32.66 22.66 2.32
N ASN A 1007 33.03 22.74 1.04
CA ASN A 1007 32.39 22.02 -0.07
C ASN A 1007 30.86 22.29 -0.25
N ASN A 1008 30.31 23.35 0.37
CA ASN A 1008 28.89 23.70 0.19
C ASN A 1008 28.65 24.34 -1.19
N THR A 1009 27.44 24.22 -1.71
CA THR A 1009 27.00 24.88 -2.94
C THR A 1009 25.87 25.87 -2.63
N VAL A 1010 26.02 27.13 -3.03
CA VAL A 1010 25.06 28.22 -2.75
C VAL A 1010 24.67 28.94 -4.04
N THR A 1011 23.36 29.06 -4.26
CA THR A 1011 22.73 29.90 -5.30
C THR A 1011 21.76 30.87 -4.64
N LEU A 1012 21.83 32.16 -4.95
CA LEU A 1012 20.95 33.20 -4.40
C LEU A 1012 20.28 33.98 -5.53
N ASN A 1013 18.95 33.95 -5.58
CA ASN A 1013 18.15 34.57 -6.63
C ASN A 1013 17.18 35.60 -6.04
N ASN A 1014 16.99 36.71 -6.75
CA ASN A 1014 16.00 37.73 -6.44
C ASN A 1014 15.46 38.35 -7.75
N THR A 1015 14.17 38.14 -8.02
CA THR A 1015 13.45 38.71 -9.17
C THR A 1015 12.46 39.82 -8.77
N ALA A 1016 12.33 40.14 -7.48
CA ALA A 1016 11.17 40.86 -6.95
C ALA A 1016 11.49 42.12 -6.12
N ALA A 1017 12.57 42.15 -5.35
CA ALA A 1017 12.89 43.28 -4.47
C ALA A 1017 13.50 44.47 -5.23
N THR A 1018 13.11 45.69 -4.85
CA THR A 1018 13.60 46.95 -5.47
C THR A 1018 15.00 47.36 -5.01
N SER A 1019 15.48 46.78 -3.90
CA SER A 1019 16.82 46.93 -3.34
C SER A 1019 17.22 45.62 -2.67
N SER A 1020 18.46 45.17 -2.85
CA SER A 1020 18.96 43.96 -2.17
C SER A 1020 20.44 44.01 -1.79
N THR A 1021 20.79 43.23 -0.77
CA THR A 1021 22.17 42.85 -0.44
C THR A 1021 22.21 41.33 -0.24
N MET A 1022 22.85 40.63 -1.17
CA MET A 1022 23.01 39.17 -1.12
C MET A 1022 24.46 38.79 -0.77
N THR A 1023 24.65 37.97 0.25
CA THR A 1023 25.96 37.39 0.59
C THR A 1023 25.92 35.86 0.46
N GLY A 1024 26.78 35.28 -0.36
CA GLY A 1024 26.83 33.82 -0.54
C GLY A 1024 27.09 33.09 0.77
N MET A 1025 28.19 33.42 1.46
CA MET A 1025 28.44 32.95 2.83
C MET A 1025 29.41 33.83 3.63
N GLY A 1026 29.46 33.62 4.94
CA GLY A 1026 30.59 34.06 5.76
C GLY A 1026 30.27 34.24 7.24
N MET A 1027 31.05 35.09 7.91
CA MET A 1027 31.07 35.21 9.38
C MET A 1027 31.18 36.65 9.88
N GLN A 1028 30.31 37.05 10.82
CA GLN A 1028 30.38 38.35 11.50
C GLN A 1028 30.45 38.22 13.03
N GLY A 1029 30.44 39.34 13.76
CA GLY A 1029 30.29 39.41 15.22
C GLY A 1029 31.56 39.18 16.06
N LEU A 1030 32.56 38.43 15.56
CA LEU A 1030 33.79 38.16 16.31
C LEU A 1030 34.79 39.33 16.21
N TYR A 1031 34.60 40.35 17.04
CA TYR A 1031 35.47 41.52 17.10
C TYR A 1031 36.68 41.32 18.03
N THR A 1032 36.53 40.56 19.12
CA THR A 1032 37.62 40.22 20.05
C THR A 1032 38.56 39.18 19.41
N ALA A 1033 39.87 39.46 19.48
CA ALA A 1033 40.90 38.63 18.87
C ALA A 1033 41.13 37.31 19.62
N VAL A 1034 40.80 36.17 18.99
CA VAL A 1034 41.00 34.82 19.55
C VAL A 1034 42.12 34.12 18.78
N SER A 1035 43.38 34.33 19.20
CA SER A 1035 44.59 33.87 18.50
C SER A 1035 44.74 32.33 18.42
N THR A 1036 43.93 31.58 19.17
CA THR A 1036 43.85 30.11 19.16
C THR A 1036 42.70 29.57 18.29
N ALA A 1037 41.82 30.42 17.77
CA ALA A 1037 40.71 29.99 16.91
C ALA A 1037 41.16 29.80 15.44
N THR A 1038 40.58 28.79 14.78
CA THR A 1038 40.73 28.57 13.33
C THR A 1038 39.37 28.62 12.64
N PHE A 1039 39.28 29.35 11.53
CA PHE A 1039 38.13 29.30 10.63
C PHE A 1039 38.54 28.81 9.24
N ASN A 1040 37.76 27.90 8.69
CA ASN A 1040 38.03 27.20 7.44
C ASN A 1040 36.83 27.37 6.48
N CYS A 1041 37.03 28.10 5.38
CA CYS A 1041 36.07 28.21 4.29
C CYS A 1041 36.71 27.67 3.00
N ASN A 1042 36.58 26.37 2.73
CA ASN A 1042 37.31 25.74 1.61
C ASN A 1042 36.40 25.01 0.61
N ASN A 1043 36.77 25.07 -0.67
CA ASN A 1043 36.12 24.37 -1.79
C ASN A 1043 34.62 24.65 -1.99
N ASN A 1044 34.08 25.72 -1.42
CA ASN A 1044 32.66 26.08 -1.57
C ASN A 1044 32.39 26.65 -2.97
N ASN A 1045 31.21 26.37 -3.51
CA ASN A 1045 30.76 26.78 -4.83
C ASN A 1045 29.60 27.80 -4.70
N ILE A 1046 29.89 29.08 -4.92
CA ILE A 1046 28.89 30.15 -4.89
C ILE A 1046 28.60 30.53 -6.34
N LEU A 1047 27.48 30.05 -6.87
CA LEU A 1047 27.23 29.96 -8.30
C LEU A 1047 25.91 30.65 -8.68
N ASN A 1048 25.88 31.22 -9.88
CA ASN A 1048 24.69 31.63 -10.61
C ASN A 1048 23.76 32.62 -9.86
N CYS A 1049 24.30 33.34 -8.86
CA CYS A 1049 23.52 34.28 -8.05
C CYS A 1049 22.98 35.43 -8.91
N SER A 1050 21.67 35.70 -8.86
CA SER A 1050 21.00 36.63 -9.76
C SER A 1050 20.16 37.68 -9.04
N ASN A 1051 20.31 38.93 -9.50
CA ASN A 1051 19.55 40.11 -9.09
C ASN A 1051 18.94 40.69 -10.38
N THR A 1052 17.71 40.33 -10.71
CA THR A 1052 17.14 40.50 -12.07
C THR A 1052 15.71 41.05 -12.10
N GLY A 1053 15.21 41.58 -10.97
CA GLY A 1053 13.89 42.21 -10.92
C GLY A 1053 13.80 43.50 -11.73
N ALA A 1054 12.76 43.62 -12.56
CA ALA A 1054 12.57 44.74 -13.49
C ALA A 1054 12.47 46.13 -12.82
N SER A 1055 12.10 46.17 -11.53
CA SER A 1055 12.01 47.40 -10.71
C SER A 1055 13.23 47.63 -9.81
N MET A 1056 14.32 46.88 -9.99
CA MET A 1056 15.49 46.95 -9.11
C MET A 1056 16.33 48.21 -9.34
N THR A 1057 16.60 48.92 -8.25
CA THR A 1057 17.40 50.16 -8.22
C THR A 1057 18.79 49.91 -7.65
N PHE A 1058 18.85 49.18 -6.52
CA PHE A 1058 20.07 48.88 -5.78
C PHE A 1058 20.32 47.37 -5.72
N GLY A 1059 21.51 46.90 -6.10
CA GLY A 1059 21.85 45.47 -6.10
C GLY A 1059 23.28 45.20 -5.68
N ASN A 1060 23.50 44.98 -4.38
CA ASN A 1060 24.79 44.54 -3.84
C ASN A 1060 24.86 43.01 -3.82
N MET A 1061 25.97 42.46 -4.32
CA MET A 1061 26.26 41.02 -4.22
C MET A 1061 27.71 40.78 -3.79
N THR A 1062 27.87 40.02 -2.71
CA THR A 1062 29.17 39.57 -2.23
C THR A 1062 29.21 38.04 -2.23
N GLY A 1063 30.27 37.44 -2.77
CA GLY A 1063 30.45 35.99 -2.69
C GLY A 1063 30.67 35.56 -1.24
N MET A 1064 31.75 36.06 -0.64
CA MET A 1064 32.15 35.78 0.74
C MET A 1064 32.35 37.07 1.52
N SER A 1065 31.69 37.24 2.68
CA SER A 1065 31.84 38.45 3.52
C SER A 1065 32.17 38.11 4.97
N HIS A 1066 33.24 38.70 5.51
CA HIS A 1066 33.75 38.36 6.85
C HIS A 1066 34.20 39.58 7.65
N SER A 1067 33.85 39.63 8.94
CA SER A 1067 34.33 40.60 9.92
C SER A 1067 34.81 39.90 11.21
N SER A 1068 35.72 38.93 11.05
CA SER A 1068 36.17 38.02 12.10
C SER A 1068 37.62 38.23 12.56
N SER A 1069 37.85 38.10 13.87
CA SER A 1069 39.15 38.24 14.54
C SER A 1069 39.72 36.89 15.04
N VAL A 1070 39.74 35.87 14.19
CA VAL A 1070 40.33 34.54 14.52
C VAL A 1070 41.86 34.55 14.44
N GLY A 1071 42.52 33.56 15.05
CA GLY A 1071 43.97 33.37 14.94
C GLY A 1071 44.42 33.00 13.53
N THR A 1072 43.76 31.98 12.96
CA THR A 1072 44.02 31.47 11.60
C THR A 1072 42.73 31.51 10.79
N PHE A 1073 42.75 32.14 9.61
CA PHE A 1073 41.63 32.11 8.67
C PHE A 1073 42.09 31.58 7.31
N ASN A 1074 41.50 30.46 6.87
CA ASN A 1074 41.75 29.84 5.58
C ASN A 1074 40.54 30.01 4.66
N ILE A 1075 40.77 30.59 3.48
CA ILE A 1075 39.82 30.70 2.37
C ILE A 1075 40.48 30.06 1.15
N THR A 1076 40.26 28.77 0.91
CA THR A 1076 41.02 28.01 -0.11
C THR A 1076 40.14 27.28 -1.12
N GLY A 1077 40.46 27.39 -2.40
CA GLY A 1077 39.87 26.57 -3.47
C GLY A 1077 38.39 26.85 -3.79
N ASN A 1078 37.81 27.93 -3.26
CA ASN A 1078 36.39 28.24 -3.46
C ASN A 1078 36.13 28.81 -4.87
N THR A 1079 34.97 28.49 -5.44
CA THR A 1079 34.53 28.98 -6.76
C THR A 1079 33.41 30.00 -6.59
N ILE A 1080 33.52 31.18 -7.19
CA ILE A 1080 32.57 32.30 -7.05
C ILE A 1080 32.25 32.85 -8.44
N ARG A 1081 31.13 32.45 -9.06
CA ARG A 1081 30.88 32.59 -10.52
C ARG A 1081 29.40 32.79 -10.90
N GLY A 1082 29.15 33.26 -12.13
CA GLY A 1082 27.79 33.39 -12.68
C GLY A 1082 26.94 34.53 -12.09
N PHE A 1083 27.56 35.44 -11.34
CA PHE A 1083 26.85 36.55 -10.68
C PHE A 1083 26.31 37.55 -11.71
N THR A 1084 25.01 37.86 -11.64
CA THR A 1084 24.32 38.76 -12.59
C THR A 1084 23.49 39.83 -11.85
N SER A 1085 23.66 41.12 -12.21
CA SER A 1085 22.84 42.22 -11.67
C SER A 1085 22.40 43.22 -12.75
N GLN A 1086 21.09 43.54 -12.74
CA GLN A 1086 20.43 44.51 -13.62
C GLN A 1086 20.04 45.82 -12.90
N ALA A 1087 20.71 46.17 -11.81
CA ALA A 1087 20.33 47.30 -10.95
C ALA A 1087 20.45 48.66 -11.67
N SER A 1088 19.35 49.43 -11.69
CA SER A 1088 19.23 50.62 -12.54
C SER A 1088 20.00 51.86 -12.05
N SER A 1089 20.29 51.99 -10.74
CA SER A 1089 20.97 53.16 -10.17
C SER A 1089 22.25 52.88 -9.39
N SER A 1090 22.39 51.73 -8.72
CA SER A 1090 23.64 51.35 -8.05
C SER A 1090 23.77 49.84 -7.83
N GLY A 1091 25.00 49.35 -7.81
CA GLY A 1091 25.30 47.96 -7.48
C GLY A 1091 26.79 47.72 -7.32
N ARG A 1092 27.16 46.70 -6.54
CA ARG A 1092 28.55 46.34 -6.25
C ARG A 1092 28.74 44.83 -6.34
N PHE A 1093 29.88 44.41 -6.88
CA PHE A 1093 30.39 43.05 -6.71
C PHE A 1093 31.59 43.04 -5.77
N THR A 1094 31.63 42.05 -4.86
CA THR A 1094 32.89 41.63 -4.23
C THR A 1094 32.98 40.11 -4.19
N GLY A 1095 34.05 39.53 -4.73
CA GLY A 1095 34.27 38.08 -4.64
C GLY A 1095 34.48 37.64 -3.19
N ILE A 1096 35.55 38.13 -2.57
CA ILE A 1096 35.86 37.94 -1.15
C ILE A 1096 36.04 39.32 -0.49
N GLU A 1097 35.23 39.65 0.51
CA GLU A 1097 35.32 40.86 1.32
C GLU A 1097 35.69 40.53 2.77
N LEU A 1098 36.73 41.19 3.28
CA LEU A 1098 37.20 41.08 4.65
C LEU A 1098 37.13 42.46 5.32
N GLN A 1099 36.06 42.72 6.06
CA GLN A 1099 35.78 44.01 6.71
C GLN A 1099 36.45 44.06 8.09
N SER A 1100 37.41 44.97 8.26
CA SER A 1100 38.17 45.22 9.51
C SER A 1100 38.54 43.97 10.34
N PRO A 1101 39.28 42.98 9.78
CA PRO A 1101 39.43 41.67 10.40
C PRO A 1101 40.59 41.68 11.40
N GLY A 1102 40.35 41.44 12.70
CA GLY A 1102 41.41 41.37 13.72
C GLY A 1102 42.24 40.08 13.68
N VAL A 1103 42.48 39.53 12.49
CA VAL A 1103 43.17 38.23 12.31
C VAL A 1103 44.62 38.33 12.78
N VAL A 1104 45.01 37.44 13.70
CA VAL A 1104 46.21 37.62 14.54
C VAL A 1104 47.45 36.96 13.92
N ASN A 1105 47.34 35.69 13.51
CA ASN A 1105 48.49 34.86 13.15
C ASN A 1105 48.62 34.71 11.64
N ALA A 1106 47.57 34.24 10.95
CA ALA A 1106 47.62 33.91 9.53
C ALA A 1106 46.28 34.12 8.81
N LEU A 1107 46.35 34.71 7.61
CA LEU A 1107 45.24 34.88 6.68
C LEU A 1107 45.65 34.31 5.31
N ASN A 1108 45.07 33.17 4.95
CA ASN A 1108 45.40 32.42 3.75
C ASN A 1108 44.26 32.46 2.75
N ILE A 1109 44.41 33.23 1.67
CA ILE A 1109 43.47 33.32 0.56
C ILE A 1109 44.12 32.67 -0.65
N THR A 1110 43.87 31.37 -0.89
CA THR A 1110 44.65 30.61 -1.89
C THR A 1110 43.80 29.80 -2.87
N ASN A 1111 44.24 29.72 -4.13
CA ASN A 1111 43.62 28.91 -5.19
C ASN A 1111 42.12 29.14 -5.44
N ASN A 1112 41.54 30.27 -4.98
CA ASN A 1112 40.12 30.60 -5.22
C ASN A 1112 39.90 31.06 -6.66
N ASN A 1113 38.68 30.88 -7.16
CA ASN A 1113 38.35 30.97 -8.56
C ASN A 1113 37.13 31.91 -8.76
N ILE A 1114 37.42 33.21 -8.88
CA ILE A 1114 36.43 34.29 -8.83
C ILE A 1114 36.20 34.81 -10.25
N GLY A 1115 35.10 34.40 -10.86
CA GLY A 1115 34.81 34.56 -12.29
C GLY A 1115 35.38 33.45 -13.19
N ASP A 1116 35.04 33.52 -14.48
CA ASP A 1116 35.66 32.75 -15.57
C ASP A 1116 35.58 33.56 -16.88
N GLY A 1117 36.63 33.52 -17.71
CA GLY A 1117 36.61 34.10 -19.06
C GLY A 1117 35.92 33.22 -20.12
N ILE A 1118 35.62 31.96 -19.81
CA ILE A 1118 35.10 30.94 -20.73
C ILE A 1118 33.77 30.35 -20.23
N ALA A 1119 33.64 30.09 -18.92
CA ALA A 1119 32.52 29.30 -18.35
C ALA A 1119 31.49 30.08 -17.51
N GLY A 1120 31.53 31.42 -17.48
CA GLY A 1120 30.54 32.23 -16.77
C GLY A 1120 31.12 33.51 -16.15
N ALA A 1121 31.08 34.60 -16.92
CA ALA A 1121 31.50 35.91 -16.46
C ALA A 1121 30.62 36.46 -15.34
N VAL A 1122 31.20 37.31 -14.48
CA VAL A 1122 30.44 38.14 -13.54
C VAL A 1122 29.97 39.37 -14.30
N ASN A 1123 28.64 39.51 -14.47
CA ASN A 1123 28.01 40.44 -15.39
C ASN A 1123 27.17 41.49 -14.64
N PHE A 1124 27.62 42.75 -14.69
CA PHE A 1124 26.90 43.89 -14.12
C PHE A 1124 26.58 44.92 -15.21
N THR A 1125 25.29 45.21 -15.38
CA THR A 1125 24.77 46.20 -16.32
C THR A 1125 23.94 47.23 -15.58
N ALA A 1126 24.52 48.40 -15.31
CA ALA A 1126 23.86 49.53 -14.65
C ALA A 1126 23.82 50.75 -15.57
N ALA A 1127 22.65 51.38 -15.71
CA ALA A 1127 22.44 52.49 -16.63
C ALA A 1127 22.97 53.83 -16.10
N THR A 1128 23.08 53.99 -14.77
CA THR A 1128 23.59 55.19 -14.10
C THR A 1128 24.56 54.82 -12.95
N HIS A 1129 25.31 55.80 -12.43
CA HIS A 1129 26.63 55.54 -11.83
C HIS A 1129 26.72 55.45 -10.31
N SER A 1130 27.47 54.46 -9.84
CA SER A 1130 28.30 54.50 -8.61
C SER A 1130 29.09 53.21 -8.31
N GLY A 1131 28.87 52.13 -9.09
CA GLY A 1131 29.37 50.79 -8.77
C GLY A 1131 30.89 50.58 -8.83
N PHE A 1132 31.37 49.71 -7.93
CA PHE A 1132 32.70 49.11 -7.94
C PHE A 1132 32.59 47.59 -8.10
N SER A 1133 33.61 46.97 -8.69
CA SER A 1133 33.77 45.50 -8.71
C SER A 1133 35.16 45.12 -8.22
N SER A 1134 35.22 44.29 -7.18
CA SER A 1134 36.49 43.79 -6.61
C SER A 1134 36.53 42.26 -6.54
N GLY A 1135 37.69 41.67 -6.83
CA GLY A 1135 37.91 40.24 -6.67
C GLY A 1135 38.12 39.87 -5.20
N ILE A 1136 39.12 40.48 -4.58
CA ILE A 1136 39.47 40.32 -3.16
C ILE A 1136 39.64 41.70 -2.53
N SER A 1137 38.92 41.98 -1.44
CA SER A 1137 39.00 43.26 -0.72
C SER A 1137 39.32 43.05 0.77
N ILE A 1138 40.38 43.71 1.25
CA ILE A 1138 40.87 43.59 2.63
C ILE A 1138 40.89 44.98 3.30
N GLY A 1139 40.06 45.13 4.35
CA GLY A 1139 39.90 46.34 5.14
C GLY A 1139 41.00 46.55 6.19
N SER A 1140 41.03 47.75 6.77
CA SER A 1140 42.12 48.28 7.60
C SER A 1140 42.15 47.79 9.06
N GLY A 1141 41.86 46.51 9.32
CA GLY A 1141 41.78 45.94 10.68
C GLY A 1141 42.81 44.87 11.04
N THR A 1142 43.56 44.35 10.07
CA THR A 1142 44.50 43.23 10.29
C THR A 1142 45.68 43.60 11.19
N SER A 1143 46.09 42.66 12.04
CA SER A 1143 47.30 42.86 12.86
C SER A 1143 48.53 43.06 11.96
N SER A 1144 49.40 44.00 12.32
CA SER A 1144 50.69 44.22 11.64
C SER A 1144 51.64 43.03 11.74
N THR A 1145 51.34 42.04 12.59
CA THR A 1145 52.05 40.76 12.73
C THR A 1145 51.49 39.62 11.87
N CYS A 1146 50.32 39.80 11.24
CA CYS A 1146 49.60 38.73 10.55
C CYS A 1146 50.35 38.25 9.29
N ALA A 1147 50.49 36.93 9.13
CA ALA A 1147 51.02 36.32 7.91
C ALA A 1147 49.95 36.27 6.81
N LEU A 1148 50.03 37.22 5.86
CA LEU A 1148 49.10 37.31 4.73
C LEU A 1148 49.61 36.54 3.49
N THR A 1149 48.86 35.52 3.08
CA THR A 1149 49.14 34.71 1.87
C THR A 1149 48.04 34.91 0.83
N ILE A 1150 48.39 35.44 -0.36
CA ILE A 1150 47.46 35.61 -1.49
C ILE A 1150 48.08 35.02 -2.77
N THR A 1151 47.88 33.72 -3.00
CA THR A 1151 48.58 32.96 -4.05
C THR A 1151 47.67 32.01 -4.81
N GLY A 1152 47.84 31.93 -6.13
CA GLY A 1152 47.15 30.95 -6.98
C GLY A 1152 45.70 31.28 -7.30
N ASN A 1153 45.13 32.36 -6.74
CA ASN A 1153 43.77 32.79 -7.05
C ASN A 1153 43.65 33.23 -8.52
N ASN A 1154 42.58 32.81 -9.18
CA ASN A 1154 42.14 33.26 -10.50
C ASN A 1154 41.06 34.34 -10.33
N LEU A 1155 41.21 35.46 -11.04
CA LEU A 1155 40.31 36.62 -10.99
C LEU A 1155 39.82 37.06 -12.40
N GLN A 1156 39.93 36.16 -13.39
CA GLN A 1156 39.50 36.38 -14.77
C GLN A 1156 37.97 36.42 -14.90
N GLY A 1157 37.46 37.14 -15.90
CA GLY A 1157 36.02 37.17 -16.20
C GLY A 1157 35.16 38.01 -15.25
N ILE A 1158 35.77 38.89 -14.43
CA ILE A 1158 35.05 39.91 -13.67
C ILE A 1158 34.84 41.14 -14.58
N THR A 1159 33.61 41.41 -14.99
CA THR A 1159 33.28 42.45 -16.00
C THR A 1159 32.18 43.41 -15.53
N HIS A 1160 32.52 44.69 -15.42
CA HIS A 1160 31.60 45.77 -15.04
C HIS A 1160 31.44 46.76 -16.20
N THR A 1161 30.25 46.79 -16.80
CA THR A 1161 29.95 47.55 -18.03
C THR A 1161 29.21 48.84 -17.69
N ALA A 1162 29.96 49.94 -17.50
CA ALA A 1162 29.43 51.23 -17.06
C ALA A 1162 29.49 52.30 -18.16
N ALA A 1163 28.42 53.08 -18.32
CA ALA A 1163 28.27 54.03 -19.44
C ALA A 1163 29.10 55.33 -19.36
N THR A 1164 29.81 55.58 -18.26
CA THR A 1164 30.63 56.79 -17.99
C THR A 1164 31.83 56.42 -17.09
N PRO A 1165 32.89 57.26 -16.98
CA PRO A 1165 34.21 56.81 -16.53
C PRO A 1165 34.46 56.79 -15.00
N SER A 1166 33.43 56.91 -14.14
CA SER A 1166 33.62 57.01 -12.68
C SER A 1166 33.59 55.69 -11.90
N GLY A 1167 33.30 54.55 -12.54
CA GLY A 1167 33.25 53.23 -11.89
C GLY A 1167 34.57 52.45 -12.03
N GLY A 1168 35.12 51.94 -10.92
CA GLY A 1168 36.40 51.22 -10.89
C GLY A 1168 36.28 49.69 -10.83
N GLN A 1169 37.08 48.99 -11.64
CA GLN A 1169 37.34 47.55 -11.51
C GLN A 1169 38.70 47.34 -10.81
N THR A 1170 38.73 46.68 -9.65
CA THR A 1170 39.96 46.50 -8.86
C THR A 1170 40.10 45.06 -8.37
N TYR A 1171 40.89 44.25 -9.09
CA TYR A 1171 41.04 42.81 -8.79
C TYR A 1171 41.43 42.50 -7.32
N ILE A 1172 42.33 43.28 -6.72
CA ILE A 1172 42.71 43.17 -5.31
C ILE A 1172 42.77 44.57 -4.69
N THR A 1173 41.95 44.84 -3.68
CA THR A 1173 42.03 46.01 -2.80
C THR A 1173 42.65 45.64 -1.46
N ASN A 1174 43.76 46.29 -1.10
CA ASN A 1174 44.41 46.16 0.21
C ASN A 1174 44.80 47.56 0.71
N SER A 1175 44.18 48.01 1.79
CA SER A 1175 44.41 49.35 2.37
C SER A 1175 45.58 49.41 3.36
N PHE A 1176 46.48 48.41 3.36
CA PHE A 1176 47.49 48.20 4.40
C PHE A 1176 48.93 48.20 3.86
N GLY A 1177 49.81 48.99 4.49
CA GLY A 1177 51.25 49.05 4.19
C GLY A 1177 52.05 47.87 4.79
N LEU A 1178 51.75 46.63 4.40
CA LEU A 1178 52.38 45.43 4.94
C LEU A 1178 53.76 45.14 4.31
N ASN A 1179 54.79 44.99 5.14
CA ASN A 1179 56.20 44.81 4.72
C ASN A 1179 56.56 43.40 4.18
N LYS A 1180 55.61 42.46 4.13
CA LYS A 1180 55.84 41.09 3.60
C LYS A 1180 54.59 40.53 2.91
N VAL A 1181 54.33 40.94 1.68
CA VAL A 1181 53.22 40.38 0.88
C VAL A 1181 53.78 39.52 -0.27
N LYS A 1182 53.39 38.24 -0.32
CA LYS A 1182 53.59 37.38 -1.49
C LYS A 1182 52.35 37.44 -2.38
N LEU A 1183 52.37 38.30 -3.40
CA LEU A 1183 51.33 38.35 -4.43
C LEU A 1183 51.76 37.49 -5.62
N ASN A 1184 50.98 36.44 -5.91
CA ASN A 1184 51.03 35.72 -7.19
C ASN A 1184 49.60 35.32 -7.64
N PRO A 1185 48.74 36.29 -8.01
CA PRO A 1185 47.48 36.03 -8.69
C PRO A 1185 47.70 35.71 -10.17
N ARG A 1186 46.81 34.90 -10.77
CA ARG A 1186 46.67 34.84 -12.23
C ARG A 1186 45.63 35.88 -12.64
N ARG A 1187 46.04 36.82 -13.49
CA ARG A 1187 45.15 37.75 -14.21
C ARG A 1187 44.74 37.16 -15.56
#